data_AF-A0A285JUF1-F1
#
_entry.id   AF-A0A285JUF1-F1
#
_cell.length_a   1.000
_cell.length_b   1.000
_cell.length_c   1.000
_cell.angle_alpha   90.00
_cell.angle_beta   90.00
_cell.angle_gamma   90.00
#
_symmetry.space_group_name_H-M   'P 1'
#
loop_
_entity.id
_entity.type
_entity.pdbx_description
1 polymer ?
#
loop_
_entity_poly.entity_id
_entity_poly.type
_entity_poly.pdbx_seq_one_letter_code
_entity_poly.pdbx_strand_id
1 'polypeptide(L)'
;MKRRLIAYSMGLILVSTCLSAPAQAAQTIGYPTFSGASSIPAPPVGYSTGDTMRAIYDAEASGTDFWMDRLLARTGNDPAGTWLMTRGRAAFMYTHNPSVIGFGGNAAYWDNISSQNAYAITASPGTFTEQPAQRRQTPSHWRSVHTGSGSIRLDVTKFITANNVLVTNVAVVNTGTASATVSLNATSPYATTVSGTELTGTRAVKNNLTTLYPRFSGDGFTAAGGTLTRSVTVAAGQTVTVKVQLGFVANEIPQSRTEYDAYRARTAADAFAVHVREYNKWWADNVPYIDVPDAAIKKNIYYRWWLMRFNHLDADIPGQDFQFPQSIEGVTGYNNAIALTQPMHIDDLKYLRGAEYSYGPYLAVGQYSANGRFVDNPGDPENWSNSYTQYIAEAAWRAYQIHGGQPAMLRNFARYAEGDAKGQLATYDTNNNGVIEYDWGAMTGNDADAVSFHWRAGNLDRAETAYVWTAANAARQAYSMLGDSAKTTEMQTLADRIQNGVVTTLWNPSRQLLEHKHVATNTHVPWKEINNYYPYAVGLMPNTAQYREALRLFADPAEYPVFPFYTANQKDKAASATGSNNFSTINSTVQFRLYSSVLRNYPNSWMTAEDYKKLLYWNAWAQYINGNTAYPDANEFWADWNGSAITYRSWIHHNILGSSNWTIIEDVAGLRPRNDNQIELSPINIGWSHFAVNNLRYRNADLSIVWDDPADGVTRYAGVPQGYSIYLNGTRVVTLDRLTPFVYNPATGAVNVAATYSAAFPSLQAPPNVVQSSARVVDIFAKAGVDLTSDTANLAAGSTATASYTTSGTTTAGAIDGLPTNAPLWGSYGSTNATDWYEVNFGSAKTVDEARLYFRHDRATNRYRPPAAYTVQYWNGTAWVAAASQVKSPGTPQANYNKVNFTPVSTSRLRVQFTQPTGTAKTGLTELKLYQRGVVVPPTGNLATAATPTASYTSSWESVAAINDGIDPPSSNDTVNPRWGTWPNQGEQWAELTWPAAQTLRSAQVYFFDDGQGIDLPASWKLQYWTGTAYADVPSASGYPTAANQYNQVTFGQISTTRLRVALTSGTASVGLLEVKAFS
;
A
#
# COMPACT_ATOMS: atom_id res chain seq x y z
N MET A 1 0.49 9.98 -99.30
CA MET A 1 1.07 8.66 -99.67
C MET A 1 1.77 8.08 -98.45
N LYS A 2 1.59 6.77 -98.24
CA LYS A 2 2.12 5.91 -97.17
C LYS A 2 3.62 6.14 -96.86
N ARG A 3 4.03 6.01 -95.59
CA ARG A 3 4.89 4.90 -95.11
C ARG A 3 5.05 4.89 -93.58
N ARG A 4 4.79 3.70 -93.02
CA ARG A 4 5.12 3.22 -91.68
C ARG A 4 6.58 2.72 -91.69
N LEU A 5 7.26 2.74 -90.53
CA LEU A 5 7.80 1.56 -89.79
C LEU A 5 9.04 1.91 -88.92
N ILE A 6 8.83 1.76 -87.61
CA ILE A 6 9.64 1.06 -86.59
C ILE A 6 11.11 1.45 -86.40
N ALA A 7 11.38 1.99 -85.21
CA ALA A 7 12.71 2.15 -84.61
C ALA A 7 13.16 0.84 -83.94
N TYR A 8 14.44 0.50 -84.13
CA TYR A 8 15.13 -0.61 -83.47
C TYR A 8 15.59 -0.19 -82.06
N SER A 9 15.19 -0.96 -81.05
CA SER A 9 15.74 -0.91 -79.69
C SER A 9 16.91 -1.91 -79.59
N MET A 10 18.14 -1.43 -79.34
CA MET A 10 19.24 -2.29 -78.88
C MET A 10 19.12 -2.47 -77.36
N GLY A 11 19.01 -3.73 -76.94
CA GLY A 11 19.04 -4.13 -75.53
C GLY A 11 20.46 -4.04 -74.96
N LEU A 12 20.59 -3.33 -73.83
CA LEU A 12 21.72 -3.47 -72.92
C LEU A 12 21.29 -4.43 -71.81
N ILE A 13 21.93 -5.58 -71.72
CA ILE A 13 21.75 -6.55 -70.63
C ILE A 13 22.45 -5.97 -69.39
N LEU A 14 21.66 -5.50 -68.42
CA LEU A 14 22.13 -5.27 -67.06
C LEU A 14 21.98 -6.58 -66.27
N VAL A 15 23.10 -7.18 -65.90
CA VAL A 15 23.15 -8.26 -64.91
C VAL A 15 22.91 -7.61 -63.55
N SER A 16 21.66 -7.59 -63.11
CA SER A 16 21.31 -7.32 -61.72
C SER A 16 21.73 -8.51 -60.88
N THR A 17 22.87 -8.40 -60.21
CA THR A 17 23.19 -9.26 -59.07
C THR A 17 22.19 -8.95 -57.96
N CYS A 18 21.13 -9.78 -57.86
CA CYS A 18 20.28 -9.85 -56.68
C CYS A 18 21.15 -10.28 -55.50
N LEU A 19 21.71 -9.32 -54.76
CA LEU A 19 22.08 -9.53 -53.37
C LEU A 19 20.76 -9.72 -52.61
N SER A 20 20.36 -10.97 -52.44
CA SER A 20 19.36 -11.36 -51.46
C SER A 20 19.78 -10.77 -50.11
N ALA A 21 19.01 -9.81 -49.59
CA ALA A 21 19.16 -9.39 -48.20
C ALA A 21 19.08 -10.66 -47.33
N PRO A 22 20.02 -10.86 -46.38
CA PRO A 22 19.96 -12.03 -45.51
C PRO A 22 18.58 -12.02 -44.82
N ALA A 23 17.90 -13.17 -44.82
CA ALA A 23 16.63 -13.32 -44.11
C ALA A 23 16.84 -12.89 -42.65
N GLN A 24 16.17 -11.81 -42.22
CA GLN A 24 16.19 -11.40 -40.82
C GLN A 24 15.54 -12.51 -39.99
N ALA A 25 16.24 -12.98 -38.95
CA ALA A 25 15.60 -13.79 -37.92
C ALA A 25 14.44 -12.97 -37.31
N ALA A 26 13.29 -13.60 -37.10
CA ALA A 26 12.11 -12.96 -36.55
C ALA A 26 11.50 -13.86 -35.47
N GLN A 27 10.82 -13.26 -34.50
CA GLN A 27 10.08 -14.00 -33.48
C GLN A 27 8.97 -14.84 -34.15
N THR A 28 9.13 -16.17 -34.11
CA THR A 28 8.26 -17.12 -34.81
C THR A 28 7.05 -17.56 -34.01
N ILE A 29 7.03 -17.30 -32.69
CA ILE A 29 5.92 -17.68 -31.83
C ILE A 29 4.65 -16.88 -32.17
N GLY A 30 3.52 -17.57 -32.28
CA GLY A 30 2.21 -16.96 -32.47
C GLY A 30 1.60 -16.45 -31.16
N TYR A 31 0.35 -16.02 -31.21
CA TYR A 31 -0.43 -15.71 -30.01
C TYR A 31 -0.87 -16.99 -29.27
N PRO A 32 -0.98 -16.96 -27.93
CA PRO A 32 -1.57 -18.05 -27.17
C PRO A 32 -3.08 -18.14 -27.40
N THR A 33 -3.65 -19.32 -27.13
CA THR A 33 -5.10 -19.53 -27.11
C THR A 33 -5.61 -19.58 -25.68
N PHE A 34 -6.62 -18.76 -25.36
CA PHE A 34 -7.33 -18.79 -24.09
C PHE A 34 -8.57 -19.70 -24.17
N SER A 35 -8.89 -20.37 -23.06
CA SER A 35 -10.11 -21.16 -22.89
C SER A 35 -10.92 -20.67 -21.68
N GLY A 36 -12.15 -21.17 -21.51
CA GLY A 36 -12.98 -20.86 -20.34
C GLY A 36 -13.64 -19.48 -20.36
N ALA A 37 -13.87 -18.88 -21.53
CA ALA A 37 -14.43 -17.53 -21.69
C ALA A 37 -15.76 -17.30 -20.95
N SER A 38 -16.55 -18.36 -20.72
CA SER A 38 -17.77 -18.29 -19.89
C SER A 38 -17.53 -17.88 -18.43
N SER A 39 -16.28 -17.89 -17.97
CA SER A 39 -15.86 -17.46 -16.63
C SER A 39 -15.65 -15.94 -16.49
N ILE A 40 -15.95 -15.16 -17.54
CA ILE A 40 -15.70 -13.71 -17.59
C ILE A 40 -17.05 -12.97 -17.70
N PRO A 41 -17.65 -12.58 -16.56
CA PRO A 41 -18.93 -11.87 -16.57
C PRO A 41 -18.75 -10.42 -17.05
N ALA A 42 -19.75 -9.92 -17.77
CA ALA A 42 -19.84 -8.50 -18.08
C ALA A 42 -20.07 -7.68 -16.78
N PRO A 43 -19.56 -6.44 -16.71
CA PRO A 43 -19.95 -5.51 -15.66
C PRO A 43 -21.45 -5.16 -15.78
N PRO A 44 -22.12 -4.79 -14.66
CA PRO A 44 -23.54 -4.44 -14.65
C PRO A 44 -23.85 -3.13 -15.40
N VAL A 45 -22.83 -2.28 -15.60
CA VAL A 45 -22.93 -1.01 -16.31
C VAL A 45 -21.75 -0.87 -17.28
N GLY A 46 -21.96 -0.10 -18.34
CA GLY A 46 -20.93 0.23 -19.32
C GLY A 46 -19.96 1.31 -18.84
N TYR A 47 -18.95 1.58 -19.67
CA TYR A 47 -18.01 2.67 -19.46
C TYR A 47 -18.71 4.04 -19.32
N SER A 48 -18.18 4.89 -18.44
CA SER A 48 -18.51 6.32 -18.39
C SER A 48 -17.22 7.15 -18.26
N THR A 49 -17.28 8.43 -18.63
CA THR A 49 -16.14 9.35 -18.45
C THR A 49 -15.88 9.72 -16.99
N GLY A 50 -16.86 9.49 -16.10
CA GLY A 50 -16.73 9.62 -14.65
C GLY A 50 -16.05 8.41 -14.02
N ASP A 51 -16.42 8.06 -12.78
CA ASP A 51 -15.84 6.90 -12.07
C ASP A 51 -16.59 5.61 -12.41
N THR A 52 -16.08 4.85 -13.39
CA THR A 52 -16.73 3.61 -13.85
C THR A 52 -16.67 2.50 -12.79
N MET A 53 -15.58 2.37 -12.03
CA MET A 53 -15.50 1.35 -10.98
C MET A 53 -16.51 1.65 -9.86
N ARG A 54 -16.70 2.92 -9.50
CA ARG A 54 -17.75 3.33 -8.57
C ARG A 54 -19.15 3.07 -9.11
N ALA A 55 -19.42 3.39 -10.37
CA ALA A 55 -20.72 3.10 -10.99
C ALA A 55 -21.05 1.59 -10.99
N ILE A 56 -20.05 0.74 -11.25
CA ILE A 56 -20.19 -0.72 -11.16
C ILE A 56 -20.56 -1.15 -9.73
N TYR A 57 -19.88 -0.62 -8.73
CA TYR A 57 -20.17 -0.92 -7.33
C TYR A 57 -21.57 -0.44 -6.92
N ASP A 58 -21.92 0.81 -7.22
CA ASP A 58 -23.19 1.43 -6.80
C ASP A 58 -24.39 0.71 -7.41
N ALA A 59 -24.28 0.20 -8.65
CA ALA A 59 -25.31 -0.61 -9.30
C ALA A 59 -25.65 -1.91 -8.54
N GLU A 60 -24.75 -2.38 -7.68
CA GLU A 60 -24.84 -3.66 -6.98
C GLU A 60 -24.84 -3.51 -5.44
N ALA A 61 -24.61 -2.29 -4.94
CA ALA A 61 -24.38 -2.00 -3.52
C ALA A 61 -25.58 -2.37 -2.61
N SER A 62 -26.79 -2.44 -3.17
CA SER A 62 -27.97 -2.92 -2.45
C SER A 62 -27.92 -4.43 -2.17
N GLY A 63 -27.17 -5.20 -2.95
CA GLY A 63 -27.04 -6.65 -2.87
C GLY A 63 -25.78 -7.14 -2.14
N THR A 64 -25.39 -8.38 -2.46
CA THR A 64 -24.21 -9.08 -1.90
C THR A 64 -23.40 -9.86 -2.95
N ASP A 65 -23.71 -9.70 -4.24
CA ASP A 65 -23.03 -10.35 -5.36
C ASP A 65 -22.46 -9.29 -6.29
N PHE A 66 -21.15 -9.08 -6.20
CA PHE A 66 -20.44 -8.00 -6.88
C PHE A 66 -19.69 -8.51 -8.11
N TRP A 67 -19.58 -7.67 -9.13
CA TRP A 67 -18.87 -7.99 -10.38
C TRP A 67 -17.44 -8.46 -10.14
N MET A 68 -16.68 -7.80 -9.27
CA MET A 68 -15.30 -8.18 -8.95
C MET A 68 -15.21 -9.59 -8.33
N ASP A 69 -16.14 -9.94 -7.45
CA ASP A 69 -16.22 -11.28 -6.88
C ASP A 69 -16.64 -12.33 -7.92
N ARG A 70 -17.58 -12.01 -8.82
CA ARG A 70 -17.95 -12.90 -9.92
C ARG A 70 -16.80 -13.09 -10.92
N LEU A 71 -16.09 -12.02 -11.26
CA LEU A 71 -14.99 -12.02 -12.22
C LEU A 71 -13.84 -12.92 -11.77
N LEU A 72 -13.56 -12.95 -10.47
CA LEU A 72 -12.46 -13.71 -9.87
C LEU A 72 -12.92 -14.98 -9.14
N ALA A 73 -14.18 -15.39 -9.31
CA ALA A 73 -14.72 -16.56 -8.65
C ALA A 73 -14.02 -17.86 -9.07
N ARG A 74 -13.83 -18.76 -8.11
CA ARG A 74 -13.35 -20.14 -8.30
C ARG A 74 -14.39 -21.11 -7.78
N THR A 75 -14.70 -22.12 -8.57
CA THR A 75 -15.73 -23.11 -8.25
C THR A 75 -15.18 -24.53 -8.31
N GLY A 76 -15.67 -25.39 -7.41
CA GLY A 76 -15.32 -26.80 -7.42
C GLY A 76 -13.94 -27.10 -6.82
N ASN A 77 -13.36 -28.21 -7.28
CA ASN A 77 -11.97 -28.57 -7.03
C ASN A 77 -11.07 -27.70 -7.89
N ASP A 78 -10.60 -26.61 -7.29
CA ASP A 78 -9.67 -25.69 -7.91
C ASP A 78 -8.31 -26.39 -8.20
N PRO A 79 -7.86 -26.46 -9.46
CA PRO A 79 -6.58 -27.08 -9.82
C PRO A 79 -5.36 -26.30 -9.28
N ALA A 80 -5.51 -25.04 -8.87
CA ALA A 80 -4.45 -24.27 -8.20
C ALA A 80 -4.24 -24.71 -6.74
N GLY A 81 -5.15 -25.49 -6.17
CA GLY A 81 -5.09 -25.94 -4.79
C GLY A 81 -6.17 -25.34 -3.90
N THR A 82 -6.00 -25.45 -2.59
CA THR A 82 -7.06 -25.16 -1.61
C THR A 82 -6.95 -23.78 -0.95
N TRP A 83 -6.15 -22.86 -1.49
CA TRP A 83 -5.91 -21.52 -0.95
C TRP A 83 -7.20 -20.76 -0.65
N LEU A 84 -7.18 -19.94 0.40
CA LEU A 84 -8.31 -19.09 0.79
C LEU A 84 -8.06 -17.64 0.36
N MET A 85 -8.90 -17.12 -0.53
CA MET A 85 -8.71 -15.77 -1.10
C MET A 85 -9.07 -14.63 -0.14
N THR A 86 -10.08 -14.82 0.70
CA THR A 86 -10.54 -13.81 1.67
C THR A 86 -9.52 -13.62 2.78
N ARG A 87 -9.11 -12.37 3.00
CA ARG A 87 -8.13 -11.95 4.02
C ARG A 87 -8.42 -10.55 4.53
N GLY A 88 -7.92 -10.25 5.72
CA GLY A 88 -7.83 -8.91 6.28
C GLY A 88 -6.52 -8.22 5.90
N ARG A 89 -6.31 -7.02 6.46
CA ARG A 89 -5.09 -6.23 6.24
C ARG A 89 -3.82 -6.90 6.77
N ALA A 90 -3.94 -7.74 7.80
CA ALA A 90 -2.82 -8.50 8.37
C ALA A 90 -3.13 -10.00 8.53
N ALA A 91 -4.39 -10.38 8.76
CA ALA A 91 -4.79 -11.77 8.98
C ALA A 91 -5.19 -12.49 7.68
N PHE A 92 -4.68 -13.69 7.49
CA PHE A 92 -5.00 -14.57 6.35
C PHE A 92 -4.73 -16.03 6.71
N MET A 93 -4.99 -16.93 5.77
CA MET A 93 -4.64 -18.36 5.92
C MET A 93 -3.41 -18.65 5.06
N TYR A 94 -2.27 -18.88 5.72
CA TYR A 94 -1.00 -19.24 5.05
C TYR A 94 -1.13 -20.58 4.32
N THR A 95 -1.80 -21.55 4.95
CA THR A 95 -2.37 -22.72 4.28
C THR A 95 -3.84 -22.83 4.65
N HIS A 96 -4.64 -23.48 3.80
CA HIS A 96 -6.07 -23.64 4.06
C HIS A 96 -6.53 -25.08 3.84
N ASN A 97 -7.24 -25.61 4.84
CA ASN A 97 -7.91 -26.90 4.80
C ASN A 97 -9.44 -26.68 4.73
N PRO A 98 -10.06 -26.85 3.54
CA PRO A 98 -11.48 -26.60 3.34
C PRO A 98 -12.40 -27.64 4.00
N SER A 99 -11.88 -28.80 4.41
CA SER A 99 -12.67 -29.83 5.11
C SER A 99 -13.03 -29.44 6.55
N VAL A 100 -12.33 -28.46 7.14
CA VAL A 100 -12.60 -27.95 8.48
C VAL A 100 -13.63 -26.83 8.39
N ILE A 101 -14.80 -27.03 9.01
CA ILE A 101 -15.79 -25.96 9.20
C ILE A 101 -15.19 -24.93 10.17
N GLY A 102 -15.18 -23.65 9.78
CA GLY A 102 -14.36 -22.62 10.40
C GLY A 102 -13.15 -22.28 9.52
N PHE A 103 -12.01 -21.98 10.15
CA PHE A 103 -10.77 -21.58 9.48
C PHE A 103 -9.67 -22.59 9.79
N GLY A 104 -9.68 -23.70 9.06
CA GLY A 104 -8.65 -24.74 9.15
C GLY A 104 -7.46 -24.51 8.22
N GLY A 105 -6.30 -25.02 8.62
CA GLY A 105 -5.00 -24.74 8.01
C GLY A 105 -4.15 -23.85 8.92
N ASN A 106 -3.08 -23.25 8.39
CA ASN A 106 -2.17 -22.42 9.18
C ASN A 106 -2.67 -20.97 9.19
N ALA A 107 -3.17 -20.50 10.32
CA ALA A 107 -3.55 -19.10 10.49
C ALA A 107 -2.31 -18.20 10.50
N ALA A 108 -2.41 -17.06 9.82
CA ALA A 108 -1.38 -16.04 9.75
C ALA A 108 -1.90 -14.69 10.25
N TYR A 109 -1.02 -13.94 10.90
CA TYR A 109 -1.13 -12.52 11.13
C TYR A 109 0.23 -11.93 10.80
N TRP A 110 0.33 -11.15 9.73
CA TRP A 110 1.57 -10.88 9.00
C TRP A 110 2.20 -12.16 8.42
N ASP A 111 2.53 -13.14 9.25
CA ASP A 111 3.07 -14.45 8.88
C ASP A 111 2.40 -15.58 9.69
N ASN A 112 2.71 -16.83 9.35
CA ASN A 112 2.25 -18.02 10.05
C ASN A 112 2.51 -17.91 11.57
N ILE A 113 1.43 -17.90 12.36
CA ILE A 113 1.52 -17.67 13.80
C ILE A 113 2.10 -18.89 14.52
N SER A 114 1.62 -20.09 14.16
CA SER A 114 1.96 -21.32 14.90
C SER A 114 1.61 -22.64 14.21
N SER A 115 1.39 -22.64 12.90
CA SER A 115 0.97 -23.83 12.13
C SER A 115 -0.27 -24.53 12.69
N GLN A 116 -1.27 -23.74 13.10
CA GLN A 116 -2.53 -24.23 13.66
C GLN A 116 -3.72 -23.53 13.01
N ASN A 117 -4.89 -24.19 13.07
CA ASN A 117 -6.17 -23.61 12.69
C ASN A 117 -6.41 -22.30 13.43
N ALA A 118 -7.08 -21.35 12.80
CA ALA A 118 -7.59 -20.19 13.54
C ALA A 118 -8.69 -20.62 14.51
N TYR A 119 -9.64 -21.42 14.02
CA TYR A 119 -10.60 -22.16 14.83
C TYR A 119 -11.30 -23.24 14.00
N ALA A 120 -11.87 -24.24 14.69
CA ALA A 120 -12.71 -25.28 14.10
C ALA A 120 -14.09 -25.28 14.74
N ILE A 121 -15.12 -25.65 13.96
CA ILE A 121 -16.48 -25.88 14.42
C ILE A 121 -16.82 -27.34 14.11
N THR A 122 -17.18 -28.12 15.13
CA THR A 122 -17.70 -29.47 14.96
C THR A 122 -19.20 -29.50 15.20
N ALA A 123 -19.89 -30.39 14.50
CA ALA A 123 -21.33 -30.57 14.59
C ALA A 123 -21.65 -32.03 14.96
N SER A 124 -22.58 -32.26 15.88
CA SER A 124 -23.03 -33.59 16.30
C SER A 124 -24.56 -33.66 16.46
N PRO A 125 -25.21 -34.83 16.30
CA PRO A 125 -24.62 -36.14 16.04
C PRO A 125 -24.13 -36.31 14.59
N GLY A 126 -23.08 -37.11 14.41
CA GLY A 126 -22.55 -37.48 13.08
C GLY A 126 -21.29 -36.71 12.66
N THR A 127 -20.80 -37.05 11.47
CA THR A 127 -19.66 -36.41 10.80
C THR A 127 -20.16 -35.72 9.53
N PHE A 128 -19.68 -34.51 9.26
CA PHE A 128 -20.08 -33.70 8.11
C PHE A 128 -18.91 -33.53 7.14
N THR A 129 -19.07 -34.02 5.93
CA THR A 129 -18.02 -33.98 4.89
C THR A 129 -18.37 -32.92 3.85
N GLU A 130 -17.37 -32.10 3.49
CA GLU A 130 -17.51 -31.11 2.42
C GLU A 130 -17.93 -31.79 1.10
N GLN A 131 -18.77 -31.10 0.32
CA GLN A 131 -19.13 -31.42 -1.05
C GLN A 131 -18.38 -30.47 -2.00
N PRO A 132 -17.16 -30.81 -2.47
CA PRO A 132 -16.30 -29.84 -3.14
C PRO A 132 -16.90 -29.28 -4.44
N ALA A 133 -17.77 -30.02 -5.14
CA ALA A 133 -18.48 -29.55 -6.32
C ALA A 133 -19.38 -28.33 -6.03
N GLN A 134 -19.76 -28.10 -4.77
CA GLN A 134 -20.56 -26.95 -4.33
C GLN A 134 -19.69 -25.83 -3.72
N ARG A 135 -18.36 -25.99 -3.72
CA ARG A 135 -17.45 -24.94 -3.28
C ARG A 135 -17.48 -23.78 -4.27
N ARG A 136 -17.63 -22.58 -3.74
CA ARG A 136 -17.39 -21.33 -4.47
C ARG A 136 -16.57 -20.39 -3.58
N GLN A 137 -15.44 -19.93 -4.08
CA GLN A 137 -14.68 -18.87 -3.43
C GLN A 137 -14.49 -17.66 -4.35
N THR A 138 -14.38 -16.51 -3.72
CA THR A 138 -14.21 -15.20 -4.33
C THR A 138 -13.20 -14.43 -3.48
N PRO A 139 -12.62 -13.32 -3.99
CA PRO A 139 -11.80 -12.42 -3.19
C PRO A 139 -12.41 -12.08 -1.82
N SER A 140 -13.72 -11.79 -1.75
CA SER A 140 -14.33 -11.38 -0.48
C SER A 140 -14.70 -12.55 0.44
N HIS A 141 -15.07 -13.72 -0.08
CA HIS A 141 -15.61 -14.80 0.76
C HIS A 141 -15.51 -16.20 0.13
N TRP A 142 -15.66 -17.21 0.98
CA TRP A 142 -15.70 -18.63 0.63
C TRP A 142 -17.02 -19.27 1.06
N ARG A 143 -17.58 -20.15 0.24
CA ARG A 143 -18.78 -20.94 0.52
C ARG A 143 -18.60 -22.40 0.13
N SER A 144 -19.20 -23.30 0.91
CA SER A 144 -19.34 -24.71 0.55
C SER A 144 -20.47 -25.36 1.36
N VAL A 145 -20.79 -26.58 0.98
CA VAL A 145 -21.85 -27.39 1.60
C VAL A 145 -21.21 -28.62 2.23
N HIS A 146 -21.62 -28.95 3.46
CA HIS A 146 -21.18 -30.15 4.17
C HIS A 146 -22.39 -31.02 4.50
N THR A 147 -22.31 -32.32 4.19
CA THR A 147 -23.41 -33.28 4.39
C THR A 147 -22.97 -34.40 5.32
N GLY A 148 -23.88 -34.85 6.20
CA GLY A 148 -23.70 -36.03 7.05
C GLY A 148 -24.57 -37.20 6.62
N SER A 149 -24.61 -38.28 7.42
CA SER A 149 -25.40 -39.48 7.16
C SER A 149 -26.92 -39.34 7.44
N GLY A 150 -27.37 -38.17 7.91
CA GLY A 150 -28.77 -37.89 8.26
C GLY A 150 -29.40 -36.79 7.41
N SER A 151 -30.53 -36.24 7.89
CA SER A 151 -31.30 -35.19 7.21
C SER A 151 -30.78 -33.76 7.43
N ILE A 152 -29.58 -33.62 8.03
CA ILE A 152 -28.96 -32.32 8.26
C ILE A 152 -27.89 -32.07 7.21
N ARG A 153 -27.93 -30.86 6.65
CA ARG A 153 -26.91 -30.28 5.79
C ARG A 153 -26.43 -28.96 6.41
N LEU A 154 -25.14 -28.67 6.29
CA LEU A 154 -24.55 -27.42 6.76
C LEU A 154 -24.07 -26.60 5.55
N ASP A 155 -24.67 -25.44 5.34
CA ASP A 155 -24.20 -24.49 4.33
C ASP A 155 -23.29 -23.48 5.02
N VAL A 156 -22.01 -23.48 4.66
CA VAL A 156 -20.96 -22.73 5.34
C VAL A 156 -20.55 -21.56 4.47
N THR A 157 -20.56 -20.35 5.05
CA THR A 157 -19.97 -19.15 4.45
C THR A 157 -18.92 -18.59 5.40
N LYS A 158 -17.71 -18.31 4.93
CA LYS A 158 -16.66 -17.70 5.75
C LYS A 158 -15.92 -16.59 5.03
N PHE A 159 -15.47 -15.61 5.82
CA PHE A 159 -14.79 -14.41 5.34
C PHE A 159 -13.93 -13.78 6.43
N ILE A 160 -12.89 -13.06 6.03
CA ILE A 160 -12.04 -12.27 6.93
C ILE A 160 -12.24 -10.79 6.60
N THR A 161 -12.64 -10.03 7.60
CA THR A 161 -12.92 -8.58 7.52
C THR A 161 -11.64 -7.76 7.41
N ALA A 162 -11.78 -6.47 7.07
CA ALA A 162 -10.65 -5.59 6.80
C ALA A 162 -9.68 -5.47 7.99
N ASN A 163 -10.18 -5.45 9.24
CA ASN A 163 -9.39 -5.34 10.46
C ASN A 163 -9.30 -6.67 11.23
N ASN A 164 -9.22 -7.78 10.48
CA ASN A 164 -8.74 -9.07 10.97
C ASN A 164 -9.72 -9.85 11.87
N VAL A 165 -11.02 -9.70 11.65
CA VAL A 165 -12.06 -10.57 12.24
C VAL A 165 -12.40 -11.68 11.26
N LEU A 166 -12.11 -12.92 11.65
CA LEU A 166 -12.44 -14.14 10.92
C LEU A 166 -13.85 -14.57 11.31
N VAL A 167 -14.76 -14.70 10.33
CA VAL A 167 -16.18 -14.98 10.57
C VAL A 167 -16.64 -16.22 9.80
N THR A 168 -17.40 -17.09 10.44
CA THR A 168 -18.06 -18.24 9.81
C THR A 168 -19.55 -18.23 10.15
N ASN A 169 -20.37 -18.19 9.11
CA ASN A 169 -21.80 -18.45 9.18
C ASN A 169 -22.02 -19.94 8.87
N VAL A 170 -22.78 -20.62 9.72
CA VAL A 170 -23.22 -22.01 9.52
C VAL A 170 -24.75 -22.02 9.46
N ALA A 171 -25.30 -22.22 8.27
CA ALA A 171 -26.73 -22.46 8.09
C ALA A 171 -27.01 -23.95 8.24
N VAL A 172 -27.66 -24.32 9.36
CA VAL A 172 -28.10 -25.67 9.66
C VAL A 172 -29.43 -25.91 8.96
N VAL A 173 -29.42 -26.68 7.88
CA VAL A 173 -30.58 -26.97 7.04
C VAL A 173 -31.10 -28.36 7.39
N ASN A 174 -32.38 -28.47 7.74
CA ASN A 174 -33.03 -29.75 7.97
C ASN A 174 -33.88 -30.15 6.75
N THR A 175 -33.37 -31.07 5.95
CA THR A 175 -34.04 -31.61 4.76
C THR A 175 -34.95 -32.80 5.07
N GLY A 176 -35.16 -33.11 6.35
CA GLY A 176 -35.97 -34.21 6.83
C GLY A 176 -37.42 -33.83 7.07
N THR A 177 -38.19 -34.79 7.58
CA THR A 177 -39.63 -34.65 7.85
C THR A 177 -39.96 -34.39 9.32
N ALA A 178 -38.97 -34.40 10.23
CA ALA A 178 -39.12 -34.12 11.65
C ALA A 178 -38.06 -33.12 12.13
N SER A 179 -38.32 -32.46 13.26
CA SER A 179 -37.34 -31.58 13.92
C SER A 179 -36.10 -32.36 14.32
N ALA A 180 -34.93 -31.74 14.15
CA ALA A 180 -33.64 -32.32 14.51
C ALA A 180 -32.80 -31.30 15.29
N THR A 181 -31.97 -31.78 16.21
CA THR A 181 -31.10 -30.95 17.04
C THR A 181 -29.64 -31.27 16.73
N VAL A 182 -28.85 -30.24 16.50
CA VAL A 182 -27.41 -30.32 16.25
C VAL A 182 -26.68 -29.55 17.35
N SER A 183 -25.70 -30.18 17.98
CA SER A 183 -24.76 -29.49 18.88
C SER A 183 -23.56 -29.00 18.07
N LEU A 184 -23.27 -27.71 18.17
CA LEU A 184 -22.14 -27.04 17.56
C LEU A 184 -21.11 -26.72 18.65
N ASN A 185 -19.86 -27.15 18.44
CA ASN A 185 -18.75 -26.88 19.34
C ASN A 185 -17.65 -26.16 18.57
N ALA A 186 -17.27 -24.95 18.99
CA ALA A 186 -16.23 -24.16 18.35
C ALA A 186 -15.03 -23.99 19.28
N THR A 187 -13.82 -24.26 18.78
CA THR A 187 -12.57 -24.18 19.54
C THR A 187 -11.51 -23.40 18.77
N SER A 188 -10.76 -22.56 19.47
CA SER A 188 -9.61 -21.83 18.92
C SER A 188 -8.39 -22.06 19.81
N PRO A 189 -7.22 -22.38 19.23
CA PRO A 189 -5.99 -22.44 20.01
C PRO A 189 -5.51 -21.05 20.48
N TYR A 190 -6.07 -19.98 19.92
CA TYR A 190 -5.67 -18.61 20.20
C TYR A 190 -6.53 -17.93 21.27
N ALA A 191 -7.68 -18.50 21.64
CA ALA A 191 -8.59 -17.98 22.64
C ALA A 191 -9.23 -19.12 23.45
N THR A 192 -8.74 -19.32 24.68
CA THR A 192 -9.12 -20.45 25.54
C THR A 192 -9.60 -20.03 26.94
N THR A 193 -9.45 -18.75 27.30
CA THR A 193 -9.82 -18.24 28.63
C THR A 193 -11.25 -17.72 28.61
N VAL A 194 -12.12 -18.19 29.50
CA VAL A 194 -13.51 -17.73 29.57
C VAL A 194 -13.59 -16.30 30.10
N SER A 195 -14.30 -15.44 29.39
CA SER A 195 -14.61 -14.06 29.78
C SER A 195 -16.07 -13.76 29.43
N GLY A 196 -16.97 -13.87 30.41
CA GLY A 196 -18.41 -13.73 30.16
C GLY A 196 -18.92 -14.76 29.13
N THR A 197 -19.46 -14.29 28.00
CA THR A 197 -19.99 -15.14 26.92
C THR A 197 -19.01 -15.37 25.77
N GLU A 198 -17.73 -15.08 25.96
CA GLU A 198 -16.67 -15.27 24.96
C GLU A 198 -15.44 -15.96 25.55
N LEU A 199 -14.53 -16.36 24.66
CA LEU A 199 -13.18 -16.77 25.00
C LEU A 199 -12.17 -15.69 24.60
N THR A 200 -11.15 -15.49 25.40
CA THR A 200 -10.04 -14.55 25.16
C THR A 200 -8.70 -15.25 25.19
N GLY A 201 -7.67 -14.62 24.63
CA GLY A 201 -6.30 -15.09 24.72
C GLY A 201 -5.27 -13.98 24.54
N THR A 202 -4.00 -14.37 24.53
CA THR A 202 -2.86 -13.49 24.22
C THR A 202 -1.85 -14.31 23.46
N ARG A 203 -1.33 -13.76 22.35
CA ARG A 203 -0.43 -14.50 21.45
C ARG A 203 0.62 -13.58 20.86
N ALA A 204 1.89 -13.85 21.12
CA ALA A 204 2.98 -13.23 20.38
C ALA A 204 2.96 -13.71 18.93
N VAL A 205 3.10 -12.78 17.98
CA VAL A 205 3.30 -13.08 16.55
C VAL A 205 4.74 -13.56 16.33
N LYS A 206 5.01 -14.28 15.22
CA LYS A 206 6.35 -14.69 14.80
C LYS A 206 7.35 -13.53 14.94
N ASN A 207 8.59 -13.84 15.33
CA ASN A 207 9.68 -12.89 15.58
C ASN A 207 9.40 -11.87 16.69
N ASN A 208 8.37 -12.11 17.52
CA ASN A 208 7.90 -11.18 18.55
C ASN A 208 7.65 -9.78 17.95
N LEU A 209 7.09 -9.75 16.73
CA LEU A 209 6.83 -8.50 16.03
C LEU A 209 5.80 -7.65 16.75
N THR A 210 4.73 -8.30 17.20
CA THR A 210 3.67 -7.72 18.02
C THR A 210 3.01 -8.81 18.86
N THR A 211 2.01 -8.43 19.66
CA THR A 211 1.18 -9.32 20.45
C THR A 211 -0.29 -9.11 20.10
N LEU A 212 -0.97 -10.20 19.77
CA LEU A 212 -2.41 -10.25 19.58
C LEU A 212 -3.12 -10.51 20.90
N TYR A 213 -4.35 -10.02 20.99
CA TYR A 213 -5.30 -10.25 22.09
C TYR A 213 -6.58 -10.89 21.56
N PRO A 214 -6.54 -12.16 21.10
CA PRO A 214 -7.67 -12.75 20.38
C PRO A 214 -8.94 -12.80 21.21
N ARG A 215 -10.09 -12.56 20.58
CA ARG A 215 -11.42 -12.69 21.18
C ARG A 215 -12.31 -13.56 20.31
N PHE A 216 -13.03 -14.49 20.90
CA PHE A 216 -13.75 -15.55 20.21
C PHE A 216 -15.15 -15.73 20.78
N SER A 217 -16.18 -15.52 19.95
CA SER A 217 -17.59 -15.62 20.36
C SER A 217 -18.45 -16.16 19.23
N GLY A 218 -19.70 -16.49 19.53
CA GLY A 218 -20.69 -16.88 18.53
C GLY A 218 -22.11 -16.59 19.02
N ASP A 219 -23.05 -16.50 18.08
CA ASP A 219 -24.45 -16.18 18.36
C ASP A 219 -25.03 -17.21 19.33
N GLY A 220 -25.48 -16.81 20.53
CA GLY A 220 -26.09 -17.73 21.50
C GLY A 220 -25.21 -18.91 21.94
N PHE A 221 -23.89 -18.84 21.74
CA PHE A 221 -22.95 -19.82 22.26
C PHE A 221 -22.63 -19.53 23.72
N THR A 222 -22.43 -20.60 24.50
CA THR A 222 -21.92 -20.51 25.88
C THR A 222 -20.42 -20.79 25.88
N ALA A 223 -19.64 -19.93 26.56
CA ALA A 223 -18.22 -20.13 26.75
C ALA A 223 -17.95 -20.94 28.02
N ALA A 224 -17.37 -22.14 27.89
CA ALA A 224 -16.99 -22.98 29.02
C ALA A 224 -15.83 -23.91 28.65
N GLY A 225 -14.88 -24.10 29.57
CA GLY A 225 -13.78 -25.05 29.38
C GLY A 225 -12.96 -24.82 28.11
N GLY A 226 -12.74 -23.56 27.70
CA GLY A 226 -12.02 -23.22 26.47
C GLY A 226 -12.76 -23.55 25.16
N THR A 227 -14.06 -23.84 25.24
CA THR A 227 -14.91 -24.16 24.08
C THR A 227 -16.14 -23.26 24.07
N LEU A 228 -16.60 -22.88 22.88
CA LEU A 228 -17.92 -22.30 22.67
C LEU A 228 -18.89 -23.43 22.29
N THR A 229 -20.00 -23.59 23.02
CA THR A 229 -21.01 -24.63 22.71
C THR A 229 -22.39 -24.03 22.47
N ARG A 230 -23.14 -24.58 21.49
CA ARG A 230 -24.53 -24.23 21.22
C ARG A 230 -25.32 -25.42 20.68
N SER A 231 -26.49 -25.68 21.25
CA SER A 231 -27.49 -26.59 20.65
C SER A 231 -28.43 -25.82 19.72
N VAL A 232 -28.65 -26.33 18.52
CA VAL A 232 -29.49 -25.74 17.48
C VAL A 232 -30.57 -26.74 17.08
N THR A 233 -31.82 -26.46 17.43
CA THR A 233 -32.98 -27.25 16.99
C THR A 233 -33.60 -26.62 15.75
N VAL A 234 -33.75 -27.41 14.69
CA VAL A 234 -34.26 -26.98 13.38
C VAL A 234 -35.46 -27.83 13.00
N ALA A 235 -36.61 -27.19 12.78
CA ALA A 235 -37.82 -27.88 12.33
C ALA A 235 -37.68 -28.45 10.91
N ALA A 236 -38.53 -29.41 10.55
CA ALA A 236 -38.56 -30.02 9.22
C ALA A 236 -38.67 -28.96 8.11
N GLY A 237 -37.80 -29.03 7.10
CA GLY A 237 -37.74 -28.09 5.98
C GLY A 237 -37.25 -26.68 6.32
N GLN A 238 -36.85 -26.42 7.58
CA GLN A 238 -36.36 -25.11 8.01
C GLN A 238 -34.85 -25.01 7.99
N THR A 239 -34.36 -23.77 8.07
CA THR A 239 -32.94 -23.43 8.22
C THR A 239 -32.75 -22.50 9.40
N VAL A 240 -31.75 -22.77 10.24
CA VAL A 240 -31.30 -21.84 11.28
C VAL A 240 -29.83 -21.52 11.03
N THR A 241 -29.51 -20.22 10.90
CA THR A 241 -28.14 -19.76 10.73
C THR A 241 -27.56 -19.27 12.04
N VAL A 242 -26.34 -19.71 12.34
CA VAL A 242 -25.55 -19.20 13.46
C VAL A 242 -24.23 -18.66 12.96
N LYS A 243 -23.66 -17.68 13.65
CA LYS A 243 -22.34 -17.14 13.35
C LYS A 243 -21.36 -17.39 14.49
N VAL A 244 -20.10 -17.60 14.12
CA VAL A 244 -18.95 -17.66 15.02
C VAL A 244 -17.87 -16.73 14.47
N GLN A 245 -17.21 -15.98 15.35
CA GLN A 245 -16.19 -15.00 14.99
C GLN A 245 -14.99 -15.00 15.92
N LEU A 246 -13.78 -14.91 15.34
CA LEU A 246 -12.50 -14.73 16.01
C LEU A 246 -11.87 -13.40 15.56
N GLY A 247 -11.69 -12.45 16.47
CA GLY A 247 -10.95 -11.22 16.21
C GLY A 247 -9.49 -11.38 16.60
N PHE A 248 -8.56 -11.24 15.66
CA PHE A 248 -7.14 -11.04 15.98
C PHE A 248 -6.88 -9.57 16.31
N VAL A 249 -7.24 -9.19 17.55
CA VAL A 249 -7.12 -7.82 18.04
C VAL A 249 -5.66 -7.46 18.28
N ALA A 250 -5.23 -6.29 17.80
CA ALA A 250 -3.91 -5.72 18.00
C ALA A 250 -4.03 -4.27 18.48
N ASN A 251 -3.13 -3.81 19.35
CA ASN A 251 -3.22 -2.47 19.95
C ASN A 251 -2.94 -1.36 18.92
N GLU A 252 -2.04 -1.64 17.99
CA GLU A 252 -1.66 -0.78 16.87
C GLU A 252 -2.74 -0.68 15.79
N ILE A 253 -3.73 -1.58 15.80
CA ILE A 253 -4.95 -1.48 14.97
C ILE A 253 -6.16 -1.43 15.89
N PRO A 254 -6.47 -0.30 16.55
CA PRO A 254 -7.63 -0.18 17.43
C PRO A 254 -8.95 -0.61 16.77
N GLN A 255 -9.04 -0.42 15.44
CA GLN A 255 -10.19 -0.82 14.62
C GLN A 255 -10.44 -2.32 14.66
N SER A 256 -9.43 -3.16 14.91
CA SER A 256 -9.60 -4.61 15.05
C SER A 256 -10.49 -4.98 16.23
N ARG A 257 -10.44 -4.20 17.32
CA ARG A 257 -11.29 -4.38 18.49
C ARG A 257 -12.72 -3.92 18.23
N THR A 258 -12.88 -2.72 17.68
CA THR A 258 -14.21 -2.15 17.40
C THR A 258 -14.94 -2.93 16.32
N GLU A 259 -14.23 -3.40 15.29
CA GLU A 259 -14.79 -4.26 14.24
C GLU A 259 -15.22 -5.62 14.82
N TYR A 260 -14.43 -6.24 15.71
CA TYR A 260 -14.86 -7.46 16.40
C TYR A 260 -16.17 -7.28 17.17
N ASP A 261 -16.27 -6.22 17.97
CA ASP A 261 -17.47 -5.95 18.76
C ASP A 261 -18.69 -5.67 17.87
N ALA A 262 -18.51 -4.91 16.79
CA ALA A 262 -19.57 -4.63 15.81
C ALA A 262 -20.01 -5.92 15.09
N TYR A 263 -19.07 -6.76 14.66
CA TYR A 263 -19.38 -8.03 14.03
C TYR A 263 -20.02 -9.00 15.00
N ARG A 264 -19.66 -9.01 16.29
CA ARG A 264 -20.35 -9.81 17.30
C ARG A 264 -21.82 -9.41 17.47
N ALA A 265 -22.14 -8.11 17.39
CA ALA A 265 -23.50 -7.61 17.59
C ALA A 265 -24.42 -7.83 16.38
N ARG A 266 -23.87 -7.94 15.16
CA ARG A 266 -24.66 -8.11 13.93
C ARG A 266 -25.32 -9.49 13.85
N THR A 267 -26.38 -9.62 13.05
CA THR A 267 -26.84 -10.95 12.62
C THR A 267 -25.83 -11.60 11.66
N ALA A 268 -25.99 -12.90 11.36
CA ALA A 268 -25.16 -13.58 10.36
C ALA A 268 -25.30 -12.97 8.95
N ALA A 269 -26.53 -12.61 8.55
CA ALA A 269 -26.82 -12.02 7.25
C ALA A 269 -26.23 -10.60 7.12
N ASP A 270 -26.43 -9.76 8.15
CA ASP A 270 -25.90 -8.39 8.16
C ASP A 270 -24.37 -8.38 8.18
N ALA A 271 -23.75 -9.26 8.97
CA ALA A 271 -22.30 -9.40 8.99
C ALA A 271 -21.74 -9.75 7.61
N PHE A 272 -22.37 -10.70 6.90
CA PHE A 272 -21.95 -11.05 5.55
C PHE A 272 -22.16 -9.88 4.58
N ALA A 273 -23.34 -9.24 4.60
CA ALA A 273 -23.66 -8.14 3.68
C ALA A 273 -22.73 -6.93 3.87
N VAL A 274 -22.46 -6.53 5.11
CA VAL A 274 -21.51 -5.46 5.44
C VAL A 274 -20.12 -5.82 4.91
N HIS A 275 -19.63 -7.02 5.20
CA HIS A 275 -18.31 -7.47 4.76
C HIS A 275 -18.14 -7.40 3.25
N VAL A 276 -19.05 -8.01 2.48
CA VAL A 276 -18.87 -8.06 1.02
C VAL A 276 -19.01 -6.69 0.37
N ARG A 277 -19.84 -5.80 0.94
CA ARG A 277 -19.95 -4.40 0.51
C ARG A 277 -18.67 -3.63 0.78
N GLU A 278 -18.11 -3.72 1.98
CA GLU A 278 -16.86 -3.04 2.35
C GLU A 278 -15.68 -3.57 1.53
N TYR A 279 -15.57 -4.90 1.40
CA TYR A 279 -14.50 -5.52 0.64
C TYR A 279 -14.51 -5.08 -0.84
N ASN A 280 -15.70 -5.03 -1.46
CA ASN A 280 -15.84 -4.63 -2.86
C ASN A 280 -15.79 -3.12 -3.07
N LYS A 281 -16.18 -2.31 -2.07
CA LYS A 281 -16.03 -0.86 -2.12
C LYS A 281 -14.58 -0.44 -2.29
N TRP A 282 -13.65 -1.19 -1.70
CA TRP A 282 -12.22 -0.96 -1.90
C TRP A 282 -11.81 -0.95 -3.38
N TRP A 283 -12.38 -1.81 -4.22
CA TRP A 283 -12.09 -1.83 -5.65
C TRP A 283 -12.56 -0.53 -6.32
N ALA A 284 -13.76 -0.06 -5.98
CA ALA A 284 -14.29 1.20 -6.45
C ALA A 284 -13.46 2.41 -6.01
N ASP A 285 -12.99 2.39 -4.76
CA ASP A 285 -12.22 3.51 -4.21
C ASP A 285 -10.77 3.56 -4.75
N ASN A 286 -10.19 2.42 -5.14
CA ASN A 286 -8.74 2.31 -5.38
C ASN A 286 -8.33 1.87 -6.77
N VAL A 287 -9.11 1.07 -7.48
CA VAL A 287 -8.67 0.48 -8.76
C VAL A 287 -9.19 1.32 -9.93
N PRO A 288 -8.33 1.70 -10.90
CA PRO A 288 -8.82 2.30 -12.15
C PRO A 288 -9.59 1.26 -12.97
N TYR A 289 -10.67 1.68 -13.62
CA TYR A 289 -11.37 0.80 -14.56
C TYR A 289 -10.54 0.69 -15.83
N ILE A 290 -10.22 -0.54 -16.22
CA ILE A 290 -9.50 -0.83 -17.46
C ILE A 290 -10.36 -1.74 -18.35
N ASP A 291 -10.56 -1.30 -19.59
CA ASP A 291 -11.25 -2.02 -20.64
C ASP A 291 -10.35 -2.17 -21.86
N VAL A 292 -10.33 -3.38 -22.41
CA VAL A 292 -9.47 -3.79 -23.53
C VAL A 292 -10.23 -4.80 -24.40
N PRO A 293 -9.85 -4.99 -25.69
CA PRO A 293 -10.63 -5.80 -26.63
C PRO A 293 -10.68 -7.30 -26.29
N ASP A 294 -9.65 -7.80 -25.61
CA ASP A 294 -9.54 -9.22 -25.26
C ASP A 294 -10.00 -9.47 -23.82
N ALA A 295 -11.06 -10.25 -23.67
CA ALA A 295 -11.67 -10.52 -22.37
C ALA A 295 -10.73 -11.28 -21.41
N ALA A 296 -9.83 -12.15 -21.92
CA ALA A 296 -8.88 -12.86 -21.09
C ALA A 296 -7.82 -11.90 -20.54
N ILE A 297 -7.33 -10.97 -21.36
CA ILE A 297 -6.43 -9.89 -20.92
C ILE A 297 -7.14 -9.01 -19.88
N LYS A 298 -8.40 -8.62 -20.14
CA LYS A 298 -9.22 -7.86 -19.19
C LYS A 298 -9.29 -8.55 -17.84
N LYS A 299 -9.65 -9.84 -17.80
CA LYS A 299 -9.71 -10.60 -16.54
C LYS A 299 -8.34 -10.70 -15.85
N ASN A 300 -7.25 -10.85 -16.61
CA ASN A 300 -5.91 -10.92 -16.03
C ASN A 300 -5.52 -9.62 -15.32
N ILE A 301 -5.87 -8.45 -15.90
CA ILE A 301 -5.63 -7.14 -15.27
C ILE A 301 -6.27 -7.07 -13.88
N TYR A 302 -7.53 -7.47 -13.73
CA TYR A 302 -8.23 -7.47 -12.44
C TYR A 302 -7.72 -8.57 -11.49
N TYR A 303 -7.31 -9.73 -12.02
CA TYR A 303 -6.63 -10.75 -11.22
C TYR A 303 -5.31 -10.22 -10.64
N ARG A 304 -4.54 -9.45 -11.41
CA ARG A 304 -3.31 -8.82 -10.94
C ARG A 304 -3.56 -7.71 -9.92
N TRP A 305 -4.63 -6.92 -10.05
CA TRP A 305 -5.04 -6.00 -8.99
C TRP A 305 -5.39 -6.74 -7.70
N TRP A 306 -6.05 -7.90 -7.82
CA TRP A 306 -6.28 -8.76 -6.67
C TRP A 306 -4.98 -9.31 -6.09
N LEU A 307 -4.02 -9.75 -6.91
CA LEU A 307 -2.72 -10.20 -6.43
C LEU A 307 -2.00 -9.11 -5.64
N MET A 308 -1.99 -7.87 -6.15
CA MET A 308 -1.38 -6.73 -5.48
C MET A 308 -2.04 -6.42 -4.13
N ARG A 309 -3.38 -6.55 -4.04
CA ARG A 309 -4.11 -6.39 -2.76
C ARG A 309 -3.91 -7.59 -1.82
N PHE A 310 -3.92 -8.82 -2.35
CA PHE A 310 -3.80 -10.05 -1.58
C PHE A 310 -2.41 -10.19 -0.95
N ASN A 311 -1.38 -9.75 -1.68
CA ASN A 311 0.01 -9.71 -1.26
C ASN A 311 0.41 -8.33 -0.68
N HIS A 312 -0.54 -7.57 -0.14
CA HIS A 312 -0.24 -6.34 0.58
C HIS A 312 -0.39 -6.55 2.08
N LEU A 313 0.62 -6.16 2.84
CA LEU A 313 0.55 -6.08 4.29
C LEU A 313 0.27 -4.65 4.72
N ASP A 314 -0.72 -4.49 5.58
CA ASP A 314 -0.90 -3.26 6.33
C ASP A 314 -1.22 -3.61 7.80
N ALA A 315 -0.18 -3.97 8.57
CA ALA A 315 -0.30 -4.41 9.96
C ALA A 315 -0.04 -3.31 10.99
N ASP A 316 0.54 -2.19 10.57
CA ASP A 316 0.90 -1.04 11.41
C ASP A 316 1.74 -1.37 12.66
N ILE A 317 2.54 -2.43 12.59
CA ILE A 317 3.34 -2.93 13.71
C ILE A 317 4.38 -1.86 14.09
N PRO A 318 4.36 -1.32 15.33
CA PRO A 318 5.29 -0.27 15.73
C PRO A 318 6.76 -0.72 15.61
N GLY A 319 7.59 0.14 15.02
CA GLY A 319 8.98 -0.16 14.70
C GLY A 319 9.28 0.17 13.23
N GLN A 320 10.53 0.05 12.81
CA GLN A 320 10.93 0.44 11.45
C GLN A 320 10.64 -0.61 10.38
N ASP A 321 10.14 -1.80 10.74
CA ASP A 321 9.90 -2.92 9.82
C ASP A 321 8.51 -2.89 9.17
N PHE A 322 7.43 -3.12 9.93
CA PHE A 322 6.07 -3.32 9.38
C PHE A 322 5.04 -2.26 9.80
N GLN A 323 5.51 -1.08 10.19
CA GLN A 323 4.65 0.08 10.48
C GLN A 323 4.04 0.72 9.22
N PHE A 324 4.51 0.33 8.03
CA PHE A 324 4.06 0.89 6.75
C PHE A 324 3.24 -0.13 5.97
N PRO A 325 2.26 0.33 5.16
CA PRO A 325 1.69 -0.51 4.12
C PRO A 325 2.79 -0.93 3.15
N GLN A 326 2.94 -2.22 2.89
CA GLN A 326 4.00 -2.73 2.03
C GLN A 326 3.56 -3.95 1.23
N SER A 327 3.99 -4.04 -0.03
CA SER A 327 3.83 -5.25 -0.83
C SER A 327 4.78 -6.35 -0.37
N ILE A 328 4.30 -7.58 -0.36
CA ILE A 328 4.98 -8.76 0.14
C ILE A 328 5.11 -9.78 -0.98
N GLU A 329 6.32 -10.30 -1.18
CA GLU A 329 6.55 -11.31 -2.20
C GLU A 329 6.04 -12.67 -1.70
N GLY A 330 4.81 -13.01 -2.10
CA GLY A 330 4.21 -14.31 -1.89
C GLY A 330 3.83 -14.55 -0.44
N VAL A 331 2.69 -14.01 -0.01
CA VAL A 331 2.20 -14.17 1.38
C VAL A 331 1.93 -15.63 1.77
N THR A 332 1.74 -16.52 0.81
CA THR A 332 1.59 -17.98 0.99
C THR A 332 2.90 -18.76 0.76
N GLY A 333 4.02 -18.05 0.64
CA GLY A 333 5.35 -18.59 0.42
C GLY A 333 6.34 -17.98 1.39
N TYR A 334 7.43 -17.39 0.88
CA TYR A 334 8.45 -16.80 1.73
C TYR A 334 7.99 -15.58 2.53
N ASN A 335 6.98 -14.85 2.04
CA ASN A 335 6.24 -13.85 2.81
C ASN A 335 7.13 -12.72 3.39
N ASN A 336 8.04 -12.17 2.58
CA ASN A 336 8.85 -11.01 2.96
C ASN A 336 8.77 -9.86 1.94
N ALA A 337 9.15 -8.66 2.39
CA ALA A 337 9.30 -7.47 1.57
C ALA A 337 10.72 -7.40 0.98
N ILE A 338 10.89 -8.01 -0.20
CA ILE A 338 12.18 -8.17 -0.88
C ILE A 338 12.52 -6.93 -1.70
N ALA A 339 13.71 -6.35 -1.50
CA ALA A 339 14.13 -5.11 -2.14
C ALA A 339 14.13 -5.18 -3.68
N LEU A 340 14.47 -6.34 -4.24
CA LEU A 340 14.45 -6.62 -5.67
C LEU A 340 13.08 -6.37 -6.31
N THR A 341 12.01 -6.87 -5.68
CA THR A 341 10.66 -6.92 -6.26
C THR A 341 9.76 -5.78 -5.78
N GLN A 342 10.07 -5.13 -4.65
CA GLN A 342 9.41 -3.88 -4.26
C GLN A 342 9.22 -2.87 -5.40
N PRO A 343 10.23 -2.52 -6.22
CA PRO A 343 10.03 -1.55 -7.29
C PRO A 343 9.10 -2.06 -8.39
N MET A 344 9.13 -3.37 -8.67
CA MET A 344 8.19 -4.00 -9.61
C MET A 344 6.76 -3.85 -9.09
N HIS A 345 6.54 -4.11 -7.80
CA HIS A 345 5.22 -3.94 -7.20
C HIS A 345 4.78 -2.47 -7.23
N ILE A 346 5.67 -1.54 -6.87
CA ILE A 346 5.41 -0.09 -6.95
C ILE A 346 4.99 0.31 -8.37
N ASP A 347 5.54 -0.35 -9.40
CA ASP A 347 5.16 -0.05 -10.78
C ASP A 347 3.66 -0.27 -11.05
N ASP A 348 3.03 -1.27 -10.44
CA ASP A 348 1.56 -1.44 -10.48
C ASP A 348 0.88 -0.58 -9.39
N LEU A 349 1.38 -0.59 -8.15
CA LEU A 349 0.73 0.05 -6.99
C LEU A 349 0.61 1.57 -7.10
N LYS A 350 1.49 2.24 -7.85
CA LYS A 350 1.40 3.70 -8.09
C LYS A 350 0.17 4.13 -8.89
N TYR A 351 -0.61 3.18 -9.39
CA TYR A 351 -1.88 3.43 -10.05
C TYR A 351 -3.10 3.07 -9.21
N LEU A 352 -2.91 2.53 -8.01
CA LEU A 352 -3.97 2.56 -7.00
C LEU A 352 -4.22 4.01 -6.61
N ARG A 353 -5.48 4.39 -6.43
CA ARG A 353 -5.84 5.80 -6.22
C ARG A 353 -5.29 6.38 -4.90
N GLY A 354 -5.13 5.56 -3.86
CA GLY A 354 -4.49 5.92 -2.60
C GLY A 354 -2.95 5.91 -2.68
N ALA A 355 -2.31 7.04 -2.38
CA ALA A 355 -0.86 7.18 -2.48
C ALA A 355 -0.09 6.33 -1.45
N GLU A 356 -0.74 5.94 -0.35
CA GLU A 356 -0.14 5.08 0.68
C GLU A 356 0.34 3.74 0.14
N TYR A 357 -0.29 3.20 -0.91
CA TYR A 357 0.06 1.90 -1.49
C TYR A 357 1.42 1.91 -2.19
N SER A 358 1.83 3.05 -2.74
CA SER A 358 3.13 3.21 -3.42
C SER A 358 4.17 3.92 -2.56
N TYR A 359 3.75 4.84 -1.68
CA TYR A 359 4.66 5.51 -0.74
C TYR A 359 5.07 4.63 0.44
N GLY A 360 4.16 3.80 0.96
CA GLY A 360 4.44 2.91 2.09
C GLY A 360 5.69 2.04 1.90
N PRO A 361 5.82 1.25 0.80
CA PRO A 361 7.01 0.46 0.53
C PRO A 361 8.32 1.26 0.53
N TYR A 362 8.29 2.48 -0.03
CA TYR A 362 9.47 3.34 -0.12
C TYR A 362 9.86 3.93 1.24
N LEU A 363 8.88 4.38 2.02
CA LEU A 363 9.10 4.88 3.38
C LEU A 363 9.63 3.78 4.31
N ALA A 364 9.15 2.56 4.15
CA ALA A 364 9.62 1.40 4.90
C ALA A 364 11.11 1.16 4.63
N VAL A 365 11.48 0.92 3.38
CA VAL A 365 12.87 0.61 3.02
C VAL A 365 13.82 1.74 3.37
N GLY A 366 13.42 2.99 3.16
CA GLY A 366 14.20 4.15 3.56
C GLY A 366 14.53 4.14 5.06
N GLN A 367 13.58 3.76 5.92
CA GLN A 367 13.81 3.73 7.37
C GLN A 367 14.71 2.60 7.82
N TYR A 368 14.50 1.39 7.33
CA TYR A 368 15.26 0.25 7.85
C TYR A 368 16.65 0.07 7.19
N SER A 369 16.93 0.75 6.07
CA SER A 369 18.21 0.70 5.34
C SER A 369 19.31 1.64 5.83
N ALA A 370 19.14 2.29 7.00
CA ALA A 370 20.20 3.03 7.67
C ALA A 370 20.91 4.11 6.81
N ASN A 371 20.13 4.87 6.01
CA ASN A 371 20.65 5.87 5.07
C ASN A 371 21.71 5.32 4.07
N GLY A 372 21.70 4.02 3.82
CA GLY A 372 22.59 3.34 2.88
C GLY A 372 21.82 2.62 1.78
N ARG A 373 22.46 1.59 1.21
CA ARG A 373 21.84 0.73 0.18
C ARG A 373 20.55 0.11 0.70
N PHE A 374 19.54 0.02 -0.17
CA PHE A 374 18.30 -0.65 0.19
C PHE A 374 18.50 -2.14 0.45
N VAL A 375 17.82 -2.65 1.48
CA VAL A 375 17.90 -4.05 1.92
C VAL A 375 16.49 -4.65 1.99
N ASP A 376 16.38 -5.95 2.13
CA ASP A 376 15.11 -6.60 2.43
C ASP A 376 14.62 -6.21 3.83
N ASN A 377 13.31 -6.34 4.04
CA ASN A 377 12.72 -6.01 5.33
C ASN A 377 13.26 -6.94 6.43
N PRO A 378 13.83 -6.40 7.52
CA PRO A 378 14.45 -7.19 8.59
C PRO A 378 13.44 -7.88 9.52
N GLY A 379 12.12 -7.68 9.34
CA GLY A 379 11.08 -8.28 10.17
C GLY A 379 10.87 -9.79 9.94
N ASP A 380 11.46 -10.34 8.86
CA ASP A 380 11.51 -11.78 8.59
C ASP A 380 12.95 -12.25 8.32
N PRO A 381 13.82 -12.26 9.35
CA PRO A 381 15.24 -12.57 9.20
C PRO A 381 15.50 -13.99 8.70
N GLU A 382 14.51 -14.88 8.78
CA GLU A 382 14.58 -16.23 8.22
C GLU A 382 14.59 -16.24 6.69
N ASN A 383 13.95 -15.26 6.05
CA ASN A 383 13.72 -15.21 4.61
C ASN A 383 14.34 -13.93 4.02
N TRP A 384 15.66 -13.99 3.80
CA TRP A 384 16.48 -12.99 3.11
C TRP A 384 16.54 -11.62 3.78
N SER A 385 17.73 -11.28 4.26
CA SER A 385 18.09 -9.95 4.77
C SER A 385 19.27 -9.41 3.98
N ASN A 386 19.14 -9.39 2.65
CA ASN A 386 20.20 -9.03 1.71
C ASN A 386 19.92 -7.67 1.06
N SER A 387 20.87 -7.23 0.23
CA SER A 387 20.70 -6.12 -0.70
C SER A 387 20.84 -6.68 -2.11
N TYR A 388 19.74 -6.72 -2.85
CA TYR A 388 19.68 -7.19 -4.23
C TYR A 388 19.75 -6.02 -5.21
N THR A 389 19.93 -6.30 -6.51
CA THR A 389 19.69 -5.30 -7.55
C THR A 389 18.26 -4.78 -7.47
N GLN A 390 18.09 -3.47 -7.47
CA GLN A 390 16.77 -2.84 -7.29
C GLN A 390 16.74 -1.42 -7.85
N TYR A 391 15.55 -0.95 -8.20
CA TYR A 391 15.27 0.40 -8.73
C TYR A 391 14.13 1.10 -7.95
N ILE A 392 14.08 0.90 -6.62
CA ILE A 392 13.03 1.42 -5.74
C ILE A 392 12.97 2.95 -5.81
N ALA A 393 14.12 3.63 -5.80
CA ALA A 393 14.18 5.09 -5.88
C ALA A 393 13.52 5.62 -7.16
N GLU A 394 13.71 4.93 -8.29
CA GLU A 394 13.09 5.27 -9.57
C GLU A 394 11.57 5.06 -9.52
N ALA A 395 11.12 3.89 -9.06
CA ALA A 395 9.71 3.55 -8.99
C ALA A 395 8.94 4.49 -8.04
N ALA A 396 9.51 4.80 -6.87
CA ALA A 396 8.98 5.75 -5.92
C ALA A 396 8.93 7.18 -6.50
N TRP A 397 9.96 7.59 -7.23
CA TRP A 397 9.95 8.89 -7.91
C TRP A 397 8.83 9.00 -8.95
N ARG A 398 8.61 7.94 -9.76
CA ARG A 398 7.48 7.88 -10.70
C ARG A 398 6.13 7.92 -9.97
N ALA A 399 6.02 7.29 -8.80
CA ALA A 399 4.83 7.41 -7.97
C ALA A 399 4.62 8.85 -7.45
N TYR A 400 5.70 9.56 -7.07
CA TYR A 400 5.63 10.98 -6.72
C TYR A 400 5.20 11.86 -7.90
N GLN A 401 5.65 11.58 -9.11
CA GLN A 401 5.22 12.29 -10.31
C GLN A 401 3.71 12.14 -10.61
N ILE A 402 3.09 11.04 -10.18
CA ILE A 402 1.65 10.74 -10.33
C ILE A 402 0.84 11.33 -9.18
N HIS A 403 1.16 10.95 -7.94
CA HIS A 403 0.37 11.34 -6.77
C HIS A 403 0.71 12.73 -6.26
N GLY A 404 1.95 13.18 -6.42
CA GLY A 404 2.46 14.43 -5.86
C GLY A 404 2.42 14.48 -4.34
N GLY A 405 2.87 15.59 -3.78
CA GLY A 405 2.85 15.81 -2.35
C GLY A 405 3.64 17.05 -1.96
N GLN A 406 3.34 17.58 -0.76
CA GLN A 406 3.96 18.80 -0.26
C GLN A 406 5.49 18.71 -0.25
N PRO A 407 6.24 19.82 -0.42
CA PRO A 407 7.70 19.82 -0.48
C PRO A 407 8.39 19.17 0.73
N ALA A 408 7.75 19.15 1.90
CA ALA A 408 8.26 18.48 3.09
C ALA A 408 8.52 16.98 2.87
N MET A 409 7.79 16.33 1.95
CA MET A 409 7.98 14.93 1.59
C MET A 409 9.26 14.71 0.79
N LEU A 410 9.62 15.67 -0.09
CA LEU A 410 10.73 15.54 -1.04
C LEU A 410 12.08 15.31 -0.36
N ARG A 411 12.25 15.76 0.88
CA ARG A 411 13.48 15.50 1.65
C ARG A 411 13.71 14.01 1.86
N ASN A 412 12.68 13.23 2.16
CA ASN A 412 12.79 11.78 2.29
C ASN A 412 13.12 11.15 0.92
N PHE A 413 12.42 11.57 -0.14
CA PHE A 413 12.70 11.10 -1.51
C PHE A 413 14.14 11.36 -1.95
N ALA A 414 14.65 12.56 -1.69
CA ALA A 414 16.01 12.93 -2.06
C ALA A 414 17.04 12.14 -1.24
N ARG A 415 16.87 12.09 0.08
CA ARG A 415 17.87 11.51 0.99
C ARG A 415 17.93 10.00 0.95
N TYR A 416 16.79 9.31 0.82
CA TYR A 416 16.79 7.85 0.69
C TYR A 416 17.39 7.43 -0.66
N ALA A 417 17.06 8.12 -1.75
CA ALA A 417 17.65 7.84 -3.07
C ALA A 417 19.17 8.15 -3.11
N GLU A 418 19.61 9.25 -2.50
CA GLU A 418 21.03 9.57 -2.36
C GLU A 418 21.78 8.52 -1.53
N GLY A 419 21.21 8.14 -0.38
CA GLY A 419 21.78 7.12 0.51
C GLY A 419 21.92 5.77 -0.20
N ASP A 420 20.92 5.38 -0.98
CA ASP A 420 20.95 4.15 -1.76
C ASP A 420 22.02 4.19 -2.87
N ALA A 421 22.02 5.23 -3.71
CA ALA A 421 22.99 5.34 -4.81
C ALA A 421 24.44 5.31 -4.30
N LYS A 422 24.73 6.09 -3.25
CA LYS A 422 26.06 6.13 -2.64
C LYS A 422 26.39 4.84 -1.88
N GLY A 423 25.41 4.29 -1.17
CA GLY A 423 25.57 3.08 -0.37
C GLY A 423 25.88 1.86 -1.25
N GLN A 424 25.23 1.74 -2.41
CA GLN A 424 25.51 0.68 -3.38
C GLN A 424 26.94 0.80 -3.93
N LEU A 425 27.38 1.98 -4.38
CA LEU A 425 28.75 2.18 -4.85
C LEU A 425 29.79 1.93 -3.74
N ALA A 426 29.57 2.47 -2.54
CA ALA A 426 30.47 2.25 -1.41
C ALA A 426 30.62 0.77 -1.01
N THR A 427 29.62 -0.05 -1.36
CA THR A 427 29.64 -1.50 -1.08
C THR A 427 30.26 -2.29 -2.23
N TYR A 428 29.86 -1.97 -3.45
CA TYR A 428 30.04 -2.86 -4.60
C TYR A 428 30.99 -2.31 -5.67
N ASP A 429 31.31 -1.02 -5.72
CA ASP A 429 32.27 -0.41 -6.68
C ASP A 429 33.68 -0.37 -6.03
N THR A 430 34.27 -1.54 -5.79
CA THR A 430 35.56 -1.68 -5.07
C THR A 430 36.75 -1.24 -5.91
N ASN A 431 36.62 -1.27 -7.24
CA ASN A 431 37.65 -0.81 -8.17
C ASN A 431 37.51 0.69 -8.56
N ASN A 432 36.48 1.38 -8.06
CA ASN A 432 36.18 2.80 -8.26
C ASN A 432 35.93 3.24 -9.72
N ASN A 433 35.60 2.31 -10.62
CA ASN A 433 35.30 2.64 -12.02
C ASN A 433 33.87 3.21 -12.22
N GLY A 434 33.05 3.25 -11.16
CA GLY A 434 31.67 3.75 -11.20
C GLY A 434 30.63 2.71 -11.62
N VAL A 435 31.02 1.43 -11.65
CA VAL A 435 30.19 0.26 -11.97
C VAL A 435 30.20 -0.64 -10.73
N ILE A 436 29.05 -1.20 -10.36
CA ILE A 436 29.00 -2.15 -9.24
C ILE A 436 29.52 -3.51 -9.69
N GLU A 437 30.21 -4.21 -8.79
CA GLU A 437 30.65 -5.58 -9.00
C GLU A 437 30.28 -6.55 -7.87
N TYR A 438 30.05 -7.80 -8.26
CA TYR A 438 29.83 -8.93 -7.35
C TYR A 438 30.04 -10.26 -8.10
N ASP A 439 30.18 -11.36 -7.36
CA ASP A 439 30.41 -12.72 -7.86
C ASP A 439 29.21 -13.67 -7.63
N TRP A 440 28.10 -13.15 -7.10
CA TRP A 440 26.95 -13.94 -6.70
C TRP A 440 25.72 -13.71 -7.61
N GLY A 441 25.36 -14.74 -8.38
CA GLY A 441 24.22 -14.69 -9.31
C GLY A 441 22.88 -14.34 -8.68
N ALA A 442 22.62 -14.68 -7.42
CA ALA A 442 21.33 -14.36 -6.80
C ALA A 442 21.14 -12.87 -6.52
N MET A 443 22.21 -12.07 -6.51
CA MET A 443 22.10 -10.60 -6.44
C MET A 443 21.29 -10.01 -7.60
N THR A 444 21.22 -10.72 -8.72
CA THR A 444 20.48 -10.30 -9.92
C THR A 444 18.97 -10.49 -9.81
N GLY A 445 18.51 -11.27 -8.83
CA GLY A 445 17.11 -11.70 -8.77
C GLY A 445 16.70 -12.81 -9.74
N ASN A 446 17.65 -13.29 -10.55
CA ASN A 446 17.47 -14.41 -11.49
C ASN A 446 18.58 -15.44 -11.22
N ASP A 447 18.72 -15.83 -9.95
CA ASP A 447 19.76 -16.71 -9.41
C ASP A 447 20.01 -17.96 -10.26
N ALA A 448 18.94 -18.53 -10.80
CA ALA A 448 18.96 -19.75 -11.57
C ALA A 448 19.08 -19.54 -13.10
N ASP A 449 19.15 -18.30 -13.60
CA ASP A 449 19.16 -17.97 -15.04
C ASP A 449 20.12 -16.82 -15.41
N ALA A 450 21.00 -16.40 -14.48
CA ALA A 450 22.07 -15.42 -14.73
C ALA A 450 23.33 -16.10 -15.31
N VAL A 451 23.24 -16.54 -16.57
CA VAL A 451 24.24 -17.40 -17.22
C VAL A 451 25.66 -16.83 -17.23
N SER A 452 25.83 -15.50 -17.25
CA SER A 452 27.16 -14.86 -17.21
C SER A 452 28.06 -15.31 -16.04
N PHE A 453 27.49 -15.62 -14.86
CA PHE A 453 28.24 -16.10 -13.70
C PHE A 453 28.84 -17.51 -13.86
N HIS A 454 28.34 -18.29 -14.81
CA HIS A 454 28.85 -19.64 -15.07
C HIS A 454 30.09 -19.64 -15.98
N TRP A 455 30.44 -18.51 -16.61
CA TRP A 455 31.56 -18.45 -17.54
C TRP A 455 32.91 -18.56 -16.81
N ARG A 456 33.03 -17.83 -15.70
CA ARG A 456 34.24 -17.78 -14.90
C ARG A 456 33.95 -17.28 -13.48
N ALA A 457 34.54 -17.93 -12.48
CA ALA A 457 34.47 -17.50 -11.09
C ALA A 457 35.20 -16.18 -10.84
N GLY A 458 34.62 -15.33 -9.98
CA GLY A 458 35.15 -14.03 -9.58
C GLY A 458 34.15 -12.90 -9.78
N ASN A 459 34.48 -11.70 -9.29
CA ASN A 459 33.62 -10.53 -9.43
C ASN A 459 33.47 -10.12 -10.90
N LEU A 460 32.24 -9.76 -11.27
CA LEU A 460 31.90 -9.19 -12.56
C LEU A 460 31.48 -7.73 -12.36
N ASP A 461 32.01 -6.78 -13.12
CA ASP A 461 31.38 -5.45 -13.30
C ASP A 461 30.02 -5.67 -13.98
N ARG A 462 28.95 -5.11 -13.39
CA ARG A 462 27.57 -5.47 -13.70
C ARG A 462 26.76 -4.36 -14.38
N ALA A 463 25.90 -4.75 -15.32
CA ALA A 463 25.01 -3.83 -16.04
C ALA A 463 23.85 -3.34 -15.16
N GLU A 464 23.57 -4.06 -14.07
CA GLU A 464 22.69 -3.68 -12.97
C GLU A 464 23.02 -2.33 -12.34
N THR A 465 24.24 -1.81 -12.54
CA THR A 465 24.63 -0.42 -12.27
C THR A 465 23.63 0.60 -12.83
N ALA A 466 22.89 0.25 -13.89
CA ALA A 466 21.76 1.03 -14.42
C ALA A 466 20.80 1.53 -13.33
N TYR A 467 20.55 0.74 -12.30
CA TYR A 467 19.61 1.13 -11.24
C TYR A 467 20.23 2.04 -10.18
N VAL A 468 21.55 1.96 -9.97
CA VAL A 468 22.30 2.96 -9.19
C VAL A 468 22.22 4.33 -9.88
N TRP A 469 22.32 4.33 -11.22
CA TRP A 469 22.16 5.54 -12.02
C TRP A 469 20.75 6.14 -11.90
N THR A 470 19.70 5.31 -11.89
CA THR A 470 18.33 5.83 -11.70
C THR A 470 18.08 6.32 -10.27
N ALA A 471 18.69 5.71 -9.25
CA ALA A 471 18.67 6.25 -7.89
C ALA A 471 19.34 7.63 -7.78
N ALA A 472 20.53 7.80 -8.38
CA ALA A 472 21.20 9.11 -8.45
C ALA A 472 20.34 10.16 -9.19
N ASN A 473 19.68 9.77 -10.27
CA ASN A 473 18.78 10.66 -11.01
C ASN A 473 17.48 11.00 -10.27
N ALA A 474 16.93 10.07 -9.49
CA ALA A 474 15.78 10.33 -8.62
C ALA A 474 16.16 11.35 -7.54
N ALA A 475 17.31 11.16 -6.88
CA ALA A 475 17.84 12.10 -5.89
C ALA A 475 18.08 13.49 -6.52
N ARG A 476 18.74 13.55 -7.69
CA ARG A 476 18.97 14.79 -8.44
C ARG A 476 17.66 15.56 -8.70
N GLN A 477 16.63 14.86 -9.16
CA GLN A 477 15.34 15.47 -9.49
C GLN A 477 14.61 15.96 -8.24
N ALA A 478 14.61 15.17 -7.16
CA ALA A 478 14.02 15.57 -5.89
C ALA A 478 14.72 16.81 -5.30
N TYR A 479 16.06 16.86 -5.32
CA TYR A 479 16.82 18.04 -4.88
C TYR A 479 16.58 19.27 -5.76
N SER A 480 16.43 19.08 -7.08
CA SER A 480 16.09 20.16 -8.00
C SER A 480 14.72 20.76 -7.66
N MET A 481 13.72 19.92 -7.36
CA MET A 481 12.40 20.37 -6.91
C MET A 481 12.43 21.06 -5.54
N LEU A 482 13.37 20.70 -4.67
CA LEU A 482 13.62 21.39 -3.39
C LEU A 482 14.37 22.73 -3.55
N GLY A 483 14.92 23.02 -4.74
CA GLY A 483 15.76 24.19 -4.98
C GLY A 483 17.19 24.05 -4.44
N ASP A 484 17.64 22.84 -4.08
CA ASP A 484 19.01 22.58 -3.61
C ASP A 484 19.96 22.36 -4.79
N SER A 485 20.40 23.47 -5.41
CA SER A 485 21.27 23.41 -6.59
C SER A 485 22.59 22.69 -6.33
N ALA A 486 23.15 22.80 -5.12
CA ALA A 486 24.41 22.15 -4.77
C ALA A 486 24.25 20.62 -4.79
N LYS A 487 23.20 20.11 -4.15
CA LYS A 487 22.88 18.68 -4.18
C LYS A 487 22.44 18.20 -5.55
N THR A 488 21.72 19.01 -6.33
CA THR A 488 21.41 18.69 -7.73
C THR A 488 22.69 18.48 -8.54
N THR A 489 23.68 19.39 -8.46
CA THR A 489 24.96 19.26 -9.16
C THR A 489 25.77 18.06 -8.67
N GLU A 490 25.76 17.79 -7.36
CA GLU A 490 26.44 16.62 -6.78
C GLU A 490 25.88 15.31 -7.35
N MET A 491 24.56 15.16 -7.34
CA MET A 491 23.90 13.95 -7.85
C MET A 491 24.00 13.83 -9.38
N GLN A 492 24.02 14.95 -10.12
CA GLN A 492 24.32 14.95 -11.55
C GLN A 492 25.73 14.41 -11.81
N THR A 493 26.73 14.91 -11.08
CA THR A 493 28.13 14.47 -11.22
C THR A 493 28.25 12.96 -10.93
N LEU A 494 27.54 12.47 -9.93
CA LEU A 494 27.47 11.04 -9.63
C LEU A 494 26.84 10.24 -10.77
N ALA A 495 25.70 10.69 -11.30
CA ALA A 495 25.04 10.04 -12.43
C ALA A 495 25.93 10.02 -13.68
N ASP A 496 26.66 11.10 -13.96
CA ASP A 496 27.60 11.18 -15.09
C ASP A 496 28.78 10.22 -14.89
N ARG A 497 29.34 10.13 -13.67
CA ARG A 497 30.38 9.13 -13.33
C ARG A 497 29.90 7.71 -13.63
N ILE A 498 28.70 7.38 -13.17
CA ILE A 498 28.12 6.04 -13.36
C ILE A 498 27.87 5.76 -14.85
N GLN A 499 27.25 6.70 -15.57
CA GLN A 499 26.98 6.54 -17.01
C GLN A 499 28.28 6.32 -17.80
N ASN A 500 29.30 7.14 -17.52
CA ASN A 500 30.61 6.99 -18.12
C ASN A 500 31.22 5.62 -17.79
N GLY A 501 31.20 5.22 -16.51
CA GLY A 501 31.68 3.90 -16.08
C GLY A 501 31.04 2.74 -16.83
N VAL A 502 29.70 2.73 -16.94
CA VAL A 502 28.97 1.71 -17.70
C VAL A 502 29.41 1.68 -19.17
N VAL A 503 29.44 2.84 -19.83
CA VAL A 503 29.77 2.92 -21.26
C VAL A 503 31.24 2.56 -21.52
N THR A 504 32.18 2.96 -20.67
CA THR A 504 33.61 2.67 -20.88
C THR A 504 34.02 1.27 -20.46
N THR A 505 33.39 0.72 -19.43
CA THR A 505 33.77 -0.59 -18.86
C THR A 505 33.04 -1.73 -19.56
N LEU A 506 31.74 -1.60 -19.81
CA LEU A 506 30.88 -2.72 -20.23
C LEU A 506 30.61 -2.76 -21.74
N TRP A 507 30.80 -1.67 -22.47
CA TRP A 507 30.63 -1.69 -23.92
C TRP A 507 31.77 -2.44 -24.60
N ASN A 508 31.45 -3.52 -25.30
CA ASN A 508 32.39 -4.22 -26.16
C ASN A 508 32.28 -3.69 -27.61
N PRO A 509 33.23 -2.85 -28.07
CA PRO A 509 33.16 -2.26 -29.41
C PRO A 509 33.34 -3.30 -30.52
N SER A 510 34.09 -4.38 -30.28
CA SER A 510 34.36 -5.42 -31.29
C SER A 510 33.12 -6.27 -31.60
N ARG A 511 32.24 -6.45 -30.61
CA ARG A 511 31.01 -7.24 -30.72
C ARG A 511 29.76 -6.39 -30.82
N GLN A 512 29.88 -5.08 -30.60
CA GLN A 512 28.77 -4.12 -30.50
C GLN A 512 27.67 -4.63 -29.55
N LEU A 513 28.10 -5.00 -28.34
CA LEU A 513 27.25 -5.54 -27.29
C LEU A 513 27.63 -4.91 -25.95
N LEU A 514 26.65 -4.78 -25.06
CA LEU A 514 26.89 -4.45 -23.67
C LEU A 514 27.11 -5.75 -22.89
N GLU A 515 28.33 -5.96 -22.41
CA GLU A 515 28.77 -7.22 -21.80
C GLU A 515 29.31 -6.94 -20.40
N HIS A 516 28.92 -7.77 -19.43
CA HIS A 516 29.55 -7.76 -18.11
C HIS A 516 31.06 -7.92 -18.25
N LYS A 517 31.85 -7.49 -17.27
CA LYS A 517 33.31 -7.57 -17.35
C LYS A 517 33.88 -8.29 -16.15
N HIS A 518 34.69 -9.32 -16.38
CA HIS A 518 35.35 -10.03 -15.28
C HIS A 518 36.47 -9.15 -14.70
N VAL A 519 36.31 -8.73 -13.44
CA VAL A 519 37.14 -7.68 -12.80
C VAL A 519 38.61 -8.09 -12.79
N ALA A 520 38.91 -9.31 -12.35
CA ALA A 520 40.30 -9.75 -12.16
C ALA A 520 41.09 -9.89 -13.48
N THR A 521 40.43 -10.05 -14.64
CA THR A 521 41.12 -10.18 -15.93
C THR A 521 40.76 -9.10 -16.94
N ASN A 522 39.92 -8.14 -16.56
CA ASN A 522 39.46 -7.06 -17.41
C ASN A 522 38.92 -7.56 -18.77
N THR A 523 38.27 -8.73 -18.79
CA THR A 523 37.78 -9.40 -20.01
C THR A 523 36.26 -9.34 -20.06
N HIS A 524 35.67 -9.02 -21.21
CA HIS A 524 34.22 -9.08 -21.39
C HIS A 524 33.72 -10.52 -21.26
N VAL A 525 32.62 -10.69 -20.53
CA VAL A 525 31.93 -11.97 -20.35
C VAL A 525 31.12 -12.27 -21.61
N PRO A 526 31.38 -13.39 -22.31
CA PRO A 526 30.73 -13.69 -23.60
C PRO A 526 29.27 -14.16 -23.45
N TRP A 527 28.91 -14.67 -22.27
CA TRP A 527 27.57 -15.17 -21.95
C TRP A 527 26.69 -14.04 -21.39
N LYS A 528 25.46 -13.97 -21.87
CA LYS A 528 24.57 -12.81 -21.74
C LYS A 528 23.22 -13.23 -21.19
N GLU A 529 22.55 -12.25 -20.62
CA GLU A 529 21.18 -12.33 -20.14
C GLU A 529 20.48 -10.99 -20.38
N ILE A 530 19.17 -10.90 -20.16
CA ILE A 530 18.43 -9.63 -20.30
C ILE A 530 18.96 -8.55 -19.34
N ASN A 531 19.66 -8.93 -18.26
CA ASN A 531 20.33 -8.01 -17.32
C ASN A 531 21.35 -7.11 -18.01
N ASN A 532 22.03 -7.61 -19.06
CA ASN A 532 22.91 -6.81 -19.90
C ASN A 532 22.20 -5.58 -20.51
N TYR A 533 20.87 -5.59 -20.59
CA TYR A 533 20.08 -4.55 -21.24
C TYR A 533 19.37 -3.61 -20.27
N TYR A 534 19.58 -3.73 -18.96
CA TYR A 534 19.02 -2.78 -17.97
C TYR A 534 19.41 -1.32 -18.27
N PRO A 535 20.65 -1.02 -18.72
CA PRO A 535 21.02 0.32 -19.18
C PRO A 535 20.15 0.87 -20.32
N TYR A 536 19.64 0.02 -21.22
CA TYR A 536 18.67 0.44 -22.25
C TYR A 536 17.28 0.66 -21.66
N ALA A 537 16.84 -0.24 -20.77
CA ALA A 537 15.53 -0.19 -20.11
C ALA A 537 15.31 1.10 -19.30
N VAL A 538 16.39 1.69 -18.76
CA VAL A 538 16.32 2.96 -18.01
C VAL A 538 16.77 4.19 -18.81
N GLY A 539 17.19 4.01 -20.07
CA GLY A 539 17.62 5.13 -20.92
C GLY A 539 19.04 5.66 -20.62
N LEU A 540 19.90 4.87 -19.98
CA LEU A 540 21.30 5.23 -19.69
C LEU A 540 22.15 5.24 -20.96
N MET A 541 21.93 4.29 -21.87
CA MET A 541 22.78 4.11 -23.05
C MET A 541 22.66 5.27 -24.04
N PRO A 542 23.77 5.76 -24.64
CA PRO A 542 23.68 6.77 -25.69
C PRO A 542 22.91 6.25 -26.91
N ASN A 543 22.03 7.07 -27.48
CA ASN A 543 21.24 6.71 -28.65
C ASN A 543 21.98 6.95 -29.97
N THR A 544 23.03 6.17 -30.23
CA THR A 544 23.77 6.19 -31.52
C THR A 544 23.68 4.84 -32.23
N ALA A 545 23.95 4.81 -33.54
CA ALA A 545 23.81 3.60 -34.34
C ALA A 545 24.63 2.41 -33.79
N GLN A 546 25.86 2.66 -33.30
CA GLN A 546 26.71 1.60 -32.75
C GLN A 546 26.11 0.94 -31.52
N TYR A 547 25.47 1.70 -30.62
CA TYR A 547 24.91 1.16 -29.38
C TYR A 547 23.59 0.42 -29.66
N ARG A 548 22.78 0.93 -30.59
CA ARG A 548 21.53 0.26 -30.99
C ARG A 548 21.75 -1.14 -31.54
N GLU A 549 22.91 -1.41 -32.16
CA GLU A 549 23.26 -2.74 -32.68
C GLU A 549 23.17 -3.84 -31.63
N ALA A 550 23.35 -3.54 -30.34
CA ALA A 550 23.21 -4.53 -29.27
C ALA A 550 21.81 -5.15 -29.22
N LEU A 551 20.77 -4.41 -29.63
CA LEU A 551 19.38 -4.86 -29.58
C LEU A 551 19.05 -5.95 -30.62
N ARG A 552 19.96 -6.21 -31.58
CA ARG A 552 19.74 -7.20 -32.65
C ARG A 552 19.46 -8.62 -32.15
N LEU A 553 19.93 -8.96 -30.95
CA LEU A 553 19.73 -10.29 -30.38
C LEU A 553 18.24 -10.58 -30.09
N PHE A 554 17.41 -9.55 -29.87
CA PHE A 554 15.98 -9.75 -29.60
C PHE A 554 15.14 -10.12 -30.84
N ALA A 555 15.71 -10.03 -32.04
CA ALA A 555 15.05 -10.50 -33.26
C ALA A 555 15.09 -12.04 -33.40
N ASP A 556 16.06 -12.70 -32.75
CA ASP A 556 16.28 -14.14 -32.86
C ASP A 556 15.72 -14.89 -31.64
N PRO A 557 14.67 -15.73 -31.79
CA PRO A 557 14.13 -16.50 -30.68
C PRO A 557 15.11 -17.55 -30.12
N ALA A 558 16.17 -17.91 -30.84
CA ALA A 558 17.24 -18.75 -30.30
C ALA A 558 18.16 -17.99 -29.33
N GLU A 559 18.14 -16.65 -29.35
CA GLU A 559 18.85 -15.79 -28.39
C GLU A 559 17.90 -15.42 -27.25
N TYR A 560 16.82 -14.67 -27.54
CA TYR A 560 15.81 -14.23 -26.58
C TYR A 560 14.40 -14.46 -27.13
N PRO A 561 13.73 -15.57 -26.77
CA PRO A 561 12.35 -15.82 -27.19
C PRO A 561 11.35 -14.90 -26.48
N VAL A 562 10.24 -14.58 -27.15
CA VAL A 562 9.07 -13.93 -26.51
C VAL A 562 8.39 -14.85 -25.49
N PHE A 563 8.33 -16.15 -25.76
CA PHE A 563 7.82 -17.13 -24.81
C PHE A 563 8.52 -18.50 -25.00
N PRO A 564 8.95 -19.17 -23.91
CA PRO A 564 8.94 -18.68 -22.53
C PRO A 564 9.93 -17.52 -22.36
N PHE A 565 9.54 -16.49 -21.61
CA PHE A 565 10.28 -15.23 -21.48
C PHE A 565 11.46 -15.37 -20.51
N TYR A 566 12.52 -16.05 -20.94
CA TYR A 566 13.72 -16.30 -20.11
C TYR A 566 14.56 -15.04 -19.86
N THR A 567 15.39 -15.10 -18.81
CA THR A 567 16.44 -14.10 -18.54
C THR A 567 17.71 -14.42 -19.32
N ALA A 568 18.18 -15.67 -19.28
CA ALA A 568 19.37 -16.10 -19.99
C ALA A 568 19.18 -15.99 -21.50
N ASN A 569 20.25 -15.64 -22.19
CA ASN A 569 20.36 -15.88 -23.61
C ASN A 569 20.38 -17.40 -23.89
N GLN A 570 19.51 -17.90 -24.74
CA GLN A 570 19.33 -19.35 -24.91
C GLN A 570 20.49 -20.01 -25.69
N LYS A 571 21.19 -19.29 -26.57
CA LYS A 571 22.44 -19.81 -27.19
C LYS A 571 23.55 -19.92 -26.18
N ASP A 572 23.73 -18.90 -25.35
CA ASP A 572 24.78 -18.92 -24.32
C ASP A 572 24.49 -19.97 -23.25
N LYS A 573 23.23 -20.11 -22.84
CA LYS A 573 22.78 -21.16 -21.93
C LYS A 573 23.09 -22.55 -22.48
N ALA A 574 22.75 -22.80 -23.74
CA ALA A 574 23.10 -24.05 -24.41
C ALA A 574 24.63 -24.29 -24.46
N ALA A 575 25.41 -23.24 -24.72
CA ALA A 575 26.87 -23.31 -24.70
C ALA A 575 27.45 -23.54 -23.31
N SER A 576 26.80 -23.03 -22.26
CA SER A 576 27.22 -23.19 -20.87
C SER A 576 26.90 -24.58 -20.29
N ALA A 577 25.86 -25.26 -20.80
CA ALA A 577 25.27 -26.46 -20.21
C ALA A 577 24.88 -26.29 -18.72
N THR A 578 24.52 -25.07 -18.31
CA THR A 578 24.14 -24.68 -16.93
C THR A 578 22.89 -23.81 -16.91
N GLY A 579 22.36 -23.52 -15.72
CA GLY A 579 21.12 -22.75 -15.51
C GLY A 579 19.87 -23.62 -15.43
N SER A 580 18.82 -23.10 -14.79
CA SER A 580 17.49 -23.70 -14.70
C SER A 580 16.68 -23.48 -15.97
N ASN A 581 15.58 -24.20 -16.17
CA ASN A 581 14.61 -23.93 -17.25
C ASN A 581 13.44 -23.05 -16.77
N ASN A 582 13.66 -22.24 -15.73
CA ASN A 582 12.60 -21.49 -15.08
C ASN A 582 12.31 -20.18 -15.83
N PHE A 583 11.04 -19.78 -15.85
CA PHE A 583 10.58 -18.46 -16.28
C PHE A 583 9.43 -17.99 -15.39
N SER A 584 9.30 -16.68 -15.23
CA SER A 584 8.38 -16.06 -14.27
C SER A 584 7.99 -14.65 -14.72
N THR A 585 6.96 -14.10 -14.07
CA THR A 585 6.53 -12.71 -14.26
C THR A 585 7.69 -11.73 -14.03
N ILE A 586 8.69 -12.07 -13.22
CA ILE A 586 9.86 -11.19 -12.97
C ILE A 586 10.65 -10.96 -14.26
N ASN A 587 10.78 -12.00 -15.08
CA ASN A 587 11.52 -11.94 -16.33
C ASN A 587 10.73 -11.15 -17.39
N SER A 588 9.43 -11.40 -17.51
CA SER A 588 8.57 -10.63 -18.42
C SER A 588 8.48 -9.16 -18.02
N THR A 589 8.43 -8.83 -16.73
CA THR A 589 8.41 -7.44 -16.22
C THR A 589 9.61 -6.66 -16.73
N VAL A 590 10.81 -7.23 -16.59
CA VAL A 590 12.06 -6.64 -17.03
C VAL A 590 12.11 -6.51 -18.56
N GLN A 591 11.64 -7.53 -19.28
CA GLN A 591 11.53 -7.49 -20.73
C GLN A 591 10.54 -6.40 -21.19
N PHE A 592 9.41 -6.22 -20.51
CA PHE A 592 8.48 -5.11 -20.75
C PHE A 592 9.16 -3.75 -20.54
N ARG A 593 9.92 -3.56 -19.46
CA ARG A 593 10.68 -2.31 -19.24
C ARG A 593 11.66 -2.04 -20.39
N LEU A 594 12.33 -3.08 -20.90
CA LEU A 594 13.22 -2.95 -22.05
C LEU A 594 12.46 -2.53 -23.31
N TYR A 595 11.40 -3.25 -23.70
CA TYR A 595 10.58 -2.90 -24.86
C TYR A 595 9.98 -1.50 -24.73
N SER A 596 9.47 -1.16 -23.55
CA SER A 596 8.89 0.15 -23.21
C SER A 596 9.87 1.28 -23.52
N SER A 597 11.12 1.18 -23.06
CA SER A 597 12.15 2.18 -23.36
C SER A 597 12.61 2.13 -24.83
N VAL A 598 12.90 0.93 -25.34
CA VAL A 598 13.48 0.73 -26.69
C VAL A 598 12.58 1.26 -27.79
N LEU A 599 11.29 0.93 -27.75
CA LEU A 599 10.33 1.35 -28.77
C LEU A 599 10.10 2.86 -28.80
N ARG A 600 10.47 3.60 -27.75
CA ARG A 600 10.36 5.06 -27.68
C ARG A 600 11.67 5.79 -27.96
N ASN A 601 12.77 5.25 -27.44
CA ASN A 601 14.03 5.97 -27.34
C ASN A 601 15.08 5.49 -28.34
N TYR A 602 14.98 4.26 -28.87
CA TYR A 602 16.02 3.65 -29.68
C TYR A 602 15.45 3.14 -31.01
N PRO A 603 15.44 3.97 -32.08
CA PRO A 603 14.94 3.57 -33.39
C PRO A 603 15.65 2.31 -33.91
N ASN A 604 14.89 1.23 -34.11
CA ASN A 604 15.43 -0.08 -34.45
C ASN A 604 14.42 -0.92 -35.25
N SER A 605 14.88 -2.03 -35.82
CA SER A 605 14.05 -2.99 -36.58
C SER A 605 13.96 -4.37 -35.93
N TRP A 606 14.53 -4.55 -34.73
CA TRP A 606 14.71 -5.87 -34.10
C TRP A 606 13.69 -6.15 -32.99
N MET A 607 13.15 -5.09 -32.39
CA MET A 607 12.12 -5.15 -31.35
C MET A 607 10.91 -4.38 -31.86
N THR A 608 9.77 -5.05 -31.98
CA THR A 608 8.57 -4.46 -32.60
C THR A 608 7.39 -4.37 -31.62
N ALA A 609 6.40 -3.52 -31.93
CA ALA A 609 5.15 -3.47 -31.17
C ALA A 609 4.35 -4.79 -31.24
N GLU A 610 4.54 -5.57 -32.32
CA GLU A 610 3.92 -6.89 -32.46
C GLU A 610 4.54 -7.90 -31.48
N ASP A 611 5.86 -7.91 -31.32
CA ASP A 611 6.54 -8.78 -30.35
C ASP A 611 6.18 -8.41 -28.91
N TYR A 612 6.07 -7.10 -28.64
CA TYR A 612 5.56 -6.58 -27.37
C TYR A 612 4.13 -7.06 -27.08
N LYS A 613 3.24 -7.04 -28.08
CA LYS A 613 1.88 -7.56 -27.94
C LYS A 613 1.86 -9.06 -27.70
N LYS A 614 2.68 -9.84 -28.39
CA LYS A 614 2.81 -11.28 -28.13
C LYS A 614 3.28 -11.55 -26.70
N LEU A 615 4.27 -10.79 -26.21
CA LEU A 615 4.76 -10.89 -24.82
C LEU A 615 3.63 -10.59 -23.82
N LEU A 616 2.83 -9.54 -24.06
CA LEU A 616 1.66 -9.18 -23.25
C LEU A 616 0.66 -10.34 -23.15
N TYR A 617 0.35 -10.99 -24.27
CA TYR A 617 -0.59 -12.10 -24.31
C TYR A 617 -0.04 -13.36 -23.63
N TRP A 618 1.22 -13.73 -23.90
CA TRP A 618 1.85 -14.88 -23.27
C TRP A 618 2.06 -14.70 -21.75
N ASN A 619 2.34 -13.48 -21.29
CA ASN A 619 2.41 -13.15 -19.87
C ASN A 619 1.06 -13.36 -19.15
N ALA A 620 -0.06 -12.99 -19.78
CA ALA A 620 -1.38 -13.27 -19.25
C ALA A 620 -1.72 -14.77 -19.29
N TRP A 621 -1.40 -15.45 -20.40
CA TRP A 621 -1.65 -16.88 -20.57
C TRP A 621 -0.91 -17.73 -19.54
N ALA A 622 0.35 -17.42 -19.23
CA ALA A 622 1.15 -18.18 -18.26
C ALA A 622 0.54 -18.18 -16.85
N GLN A 623 -0.16 -17.09 -16.48
CA GLN A 623 -0.87 -16.95 -15.22
C GLN A 623 -2.22 -17.67 -15.18
N TYR A 624 -2.71 -18.21 -16.30
CA TYR A 624 -3.85 -19.13 -16.31
C TYR A 624 -3.33 -20.56 -16.43
N ILE A 625 -3.88 -21.49 -15.64
CA ILE A 625 -3.49 -22.90 -15.74
C ILE A 625 -3.84 -23.39 -17.15
N ASN A 626 -2.78 -23.54 -17.97
CA ASN A 626 -2.83 -23.86 -19.41
C ASN A 626 -3.81 -22.98 -20.21
N GLY A 627 -3.85 -21.68 -19.90
CA GLY A 627 -4.71 -20.72 -20.62
C GLY A 627 -6.19 -20.74 -20.25
N ASN A 628 -6.61 -21.55 -19.28
CA ASN A 628 -8.00 -21.57 -18.83
C ASN A 628 -8.29 -20.38 -17.91
N THR A 629 -9.08 -19.43 -18.42
CA THR A 629 -9.42 -18.19 -17.73
C THR A 629 -10.23 -18.40 -16.45
N ALA A 630 -10.81 -19.58 -16.22
CA ALA A 630 -11.45 -19.93 -14.96
C ALA A 630 -10.45 -20.14 -13.81
N TYR A 631 -9.17 -20.38 -14.14
CA TYR A 631 -8.15 -20.78 -13.17
C TYR A 631 -6.90 -19.90 -13.24
N PRO A 632 -6.99 -18.60 -12.89
CA PRO A 632 -5.81 -17.78 -12.70
C PRO A 632 -5.03 -18.24 -11.46
N ASP A 633 -3.74 -18.47 -11.63
CA ASP A 633 -2.79 -18.80 -10.58
C ASP A 633 -1.41 -18.31 -11.01
N ALA A 634 -0.91 -17.25 -10.35
CA ALA A 634 0.41 -16.72 -10.60
C ALA A 634 1.34 -17.43 -9.62
N ASN A 635 2.16 -18.33 -10.13
CA ASN A 635 3.14 -19.02 -9.31
C ASN A 635 4.40 -18.16 -9.20
N GLU A 636 5.28 -18.45 -8.25
CA GLU A 636 6.60 -17.80 -8.17
C GLU A 636 7.38 -17.93 -9.48
N PHE A 637 7.41 -19.15 -10.03
CA PHE A 637 7.94 -19.44 -11.36
C PHE A 637 7.24 -20.64 -12.00
N TRP A 638 7.54 -20.83 -13.29
CA TRP A 638 7.11 -21.92 -14.15
C TRP A 638 8.31 -22.56 -14.83
N ALA A 639 8.18 -23.80 -15.26
CA ALA A 639 9.18 -24.50 -16.05
C ALA A 639 8.52 -25.52 -16.99
N ASP A 640 9.36 -26.13 -17.83
CA ASP A 640 9.00 -27.30 -18.65
C ASP A 640 7.78 -27.06 -19.54
N TRP A 641 7.78 -25.91 -20.22
CA TRP A 641 6.84 -25.68 -21.31
C TRP A 641 7.17 -26.61 -22.48
N ASN A 642 6.18 -27.40 -22.90
CA ASN A 642 6.35 -28.42 -23.93
C ASN A 642 5.80 -27.99 -25.31
N GLY A 643 5.54 -26.70 -25.51
CA GLY A 643 4.92 -26.16 -26.72
C GLY A 643 3.41 -25.93 -26.63
N SER A 644 2.71 -26.56 -25.68
CA SER A 644 1.25 -26.39 -25.51
C SER A 644 0.80 -26.21 -24.05
N ALA A 645 1.56 -26.69 -23.08
CA ALA A 645 1.24 -26.62 -21.66
C ALA A 645 2.47 -26.28 -20.83
N ILE A 646 2.26 -25.59 -19.71
CA ILE A 646 3.27 -25.43 -18.65
C ILE A 646 3.15 -26.66 -17.76
N THR A 647 4.10 -27.60 -17.87
CA THR A 647 4.00 -28.87 -17.15
C THR A 647 4.51 -28.80 -15.71
N TYR A 648 5.31 -27.78 -15.37
CA TYR A 648 5.71 -27.49 -14.01
C TYR A 648 5.29 -26.07 -13.59
N ARG A 649 4.52 -25.98 -12.50
CA ARG A 649 4.16 -24.74 -11.81
C ARG A 649 4.67 -24.85 -10.37
N SER A 650 5.43 -23.87 -9.91
CA SER A 650 6.05 -23.89 -8.58
C SER A 650 5.02 -23.86 -7.43
N TRP A 651 5.46 -24.25 -6.24
CA TRP A 651 4.63 -24.52 -5.05
C TRP A 651 4.14 -23.27 -4.31
N ILE A 652 4.58 -22.07 -4.69
CA ILE A 652 4.07 -20.80 -4.15
C ILE A 652 3.03 -20.27 -5.14
N HIS A 653 1.79 -20.16 -4.69
CA HIS A 653 0.63 -19.80 -5.50
C HIS A 653 0.18 -18.37 -5.23
N HIS A 654 -0.60 -17.80 -6.15
CA HIS A 654 -1.11 -16.42 -6.04
C HIS A 654 -0.04 -15.39 -5.64
N ASN A 655 1.18 -15.54 -6.19
CA ASN A 655 2.34 -14.72 -5.91
C ASN A 655 2.40 -13.46 -6.79
N ILE A 656 3.21 -12.49 -6.38
CA ILE A 656 3.57 -11.28 -7.13
C ILE A 656 5.07 -11.19 -7.44
N LEU A 657 5.72 -12.23 -7.96
CA LEU A 657 7.11 -12.12 -8.40
C LEU A 657 7.22 -11.32 -9.72
N GLY A 658 7.00 -10.00 -9.68
CA GLY A 658 6.95 -9.10 -10.84
C GLY A 658 5.60 -8.39 -11.07
N SER A 659 5.57 -7.49 -12.05
CA SER A 659 4.44 -6.59 -12.36
C SER A 659 4.11 -6.48 -13.85
N SER A 660 2.86 -6.17 -14.18
CA SER A 660 2.49 -5.95 -15.59
C SER A 660 1.23 -5.14 -15.84
N ASN A 661 0.46 -4.71 -14.84
CA ASN A 661 -0.71 -3.84 -15.11
C ASN A 661 -0.27 -2.46 -15.61
N TRP A 662 0.88 -1.97 -15.17
CA TRP A 662 1.48 -0.74 -15.65
C TRP A 662 1.66 -0.73 -17.17
N THR A 663 1.90 -1.88 -17.82
CA THR A 663 2.04 -1.97 -19.29
C THR A 663 0.80 -1.46 -20.03
N ILE A 664 -0.40 -1.65 -19.50
CA ILE A 664 -1.62 -1.14 -20.13
C ILE A 664 -1.71 0.38 -19.99
N ILE A 665 -1.34 0.92 -18.83
CA ILE A 665 -1.48 2.33 -18.48
C ILE A 665 -0.37 3.17 -19.14
N GLU A 666 0.86 2.67 -19.06
CA GLU A 666 2.09 3.33 -19.46
C GLU A 666 2.42 3.11 -20.93
N ASP A 667 2.15 1.91 -21.44
CA ASP A 667 2.58 1.52 -22.78
C ASP A 667 1.44 1.54 -23.77
N VAL A 668 0.36 0.78 -23.54
CA VAL A 668 -0.78 0.79 -24.48
C VAL A 668 -1.47 2.16 -24.47
N ALA A 669 -1.85 2.65 -23.28
CA ALA A 669 -2.48 3.96 -23.12
C ALA A 669 -1.47 5.12 -23.09
N GLY A 670 -0.17 4.84 -22.92
CA GLY A 670 0.90 5.79 -23.15
C GLY A 670 1.27 6.74 -22.01
N LEU A 671 0.62 6.71 -20.84
CA LEU A 671 0.84 7.73 -19.80
C LEU A 671 2.29 7.77 -19.32
N ARG A 672 3.02 8.88 -19.50
CA ARG A 672 4.39 9.07 -18.99
C ARG A 672 4.39 10.06 -17.81
N PRO A 673 4.77 9.63 -16.59
CA PRO A 673 4.87 10.54 -15.44
C PRO A 673 5.90 11.66 -15.65
N ARG A 674 5.61 12.86 -15.13
CA ARG A 674 6.44 14.08 -15.33
C ARG A 674 6.69 14.85 -14.04
N ASN A 675 7.66 15.76 -14.08
CA ASN A 675 8.01 16.66 -12.98
C ASN A 675 7.23 17.99 -12.98
N ASP A 676 6.66 18.36 -14.13
CA ASP A 676 5.87 19.59 -14.30
C ASP A 676 4.37 19.28 -14.25
N ASN A 677 3.52 20.26 -14.55
CA ASN A 677 2.07 20.08 -14.62
C ASN A 677 1.58 19.52 -15.96
N GLN A 678 2.44 19.30 -16.96
CA GLN A 678 2.01 18.79 -18.27
C GLN A 678 1.64 17.30 -18.17
N ILE A 679 0.84 16.84 -19.14
CA ILE A 679 0.53 15.43 -19.34
C ILE A 679 1.20 14.99 -20.63
N GLU A 680 1.94 13.89 -20.57
CA GLU A 680 2.56 13.28 -21.75
C GLU A 680 1.98 11.88 -21.94
N LEU A 681 1.51 11.63 -23.16
CA LEU A 681 1.16 10.30 -23.61
C LEU A 681 2.09 9.89 -24.74
N SER A 682 2.70 8.72 -24.64
CA SER A 682 3.53 8.09 -25.67
C SER A 682 3.10 6.63 -25.84
N PRO A 683 1.98 6.36 -26.53
CA PRO A 683 1.46 5.00 -26.69
C PRO A 683 2.36 4.13 -27.57
N ILE A 684 2.48 2.85 -27.23
CA ILE A 684 2.98 1.79 -28.10
C ILE A 684 1.76 1.20 -28.80
N ASN A 685 1.60 1.53 -30.08
CA ASN A 685 0.47 1.06 -30.86
C ASN A 685 0.60 -0.43 -31.18
N ILE A 686 -0.12 -1.26 -30.42
CA ILE A 686 -0.18 -2.72 -30.60
C ILE A 686 -1.35 -3.17 -31.50
N GLY A 687 -2.02 -2.25 -32.19
CA GLY A 687 -3.10 -2.56 -33.12
C GLY A 687 -4.40 -3.02 -32.43
N TRP A 688 -4.63 -2.63 -31.18
CA TRP A 688 -5.97 -2.75 -30.58
C TRP A 688 -6.88 -1.65 -31.11
N SER A 689 -8.10 -2.01 -31.50
CA SER A 689 -9.07 -1.05 -32.02
C SER A 689 -9.65 -0.13 -30.94
N HIS A 690 -9.54 -0.52 -29.67
CA HIS A 690 -10.02 0.30 -28.56
C HIS A 690 -9.34 -0.06 -27.24
N PHE A 691 -9.38 0.87 -26.31
CA PHE A 691 -9.15 0.62 -24.88
C PHE A 691 -9.67 1.83 -24.08
N ALA A 692 -9.92 1.62 -22.80
CA ALA A 692 -10.14 2.70 -21.85
C ALA A 692 -9.38 2.43 -20.55
N VAL A 693 -8.65 3.43 -20.07
CA VAL A 693 -8.08 3.48 -18.72
C VAL A 693 -8.76 4.65 -18.02
N ASN A 694 -9.58 4.37 -17.01
CA ASN A 694 -10.49 5.33 -16.41
C ASN A 694 -10.18 5.54 -14.93
N ASN A 695 -10.29 6.80 -14.53
CA ASN A 695 -10.24 7.23 -13.13
C ASN A 695 -8.90 6.96 -12.43
N LEU A 696 -7.78 7.18 -13.12
CA LEU A 696 -6.46 7.26 -12.47
C LEU A 696 -6.41 8.50 -11.58
N ARG A 697 -5.92 8.38 -10.34
CA ARG A 697 -5.70 9.54 -9.48
C ARG A 697 -4.37 10.20 -9.84
N TYR A 698 -4.43 11.29 -10.61
CA TYR A 698 -3.25 11.99 -11.13
C TYR A 698 -3.25 13.45 -10.66
N ARG A 699 -2.40 13.76 -9.68
CA ARG A 699 -2.18 15.12 -9.12
C ARG A 699 -3.47 15.85 -8.75
N ASN A 700 -4.28 15.16 -7.95
CA ASN A 700 -5.62 15.57 -7.51
C ASN A 700 -6.72 15.68 -8.58
N ALA A 701 -6.44 15.30 -9.83
CA ALA A 701 -7.45 15.09 -10.86
C ALA A 701 -7.69 13.59 -11.12
N ASP A 702 -8.88 13.27 -11.61
CA ASP A 702 -9.22 11.95 -12.12
C ASP A 702 -8.96 11.91 -13.62
N LEU A 703 -7.87 11.26 -14.02
CA LEU A 703 -7.41 11.14 -15.39
C LEU A 703 -8.01 9.89 -16.05
N SER A 704 -8.61 10.06 -17.22
CA SER A 704 -8.99 8.94 -18.10
C SER A 704 -8.37 9.10 -19.48
N ILE A 705 -7.94 7.99 -20.06
CA ILE A 705 -7.35 7.89 -21.39
C ILE A 705 -8.15 6.86 -22.18
N VAL A 706 -8.67 7.25 -23.35
CA VAL A 706 -9.55 6.40 -24.16
C VAL A 706 -9.08 6.40 -25.60
N TRP A 707 -9.06 5.23 -26.22
CA TRP A 707 -8.88 5.04 -27.65
C TRP A 707 -10.08 4.29 -28.20
N ASP A 708 -10.68 4.81 -29.27
CA ASP A 708 -11.68 4.10 -30.09
C ASP A 708 -11.38 4.40 -31.56
N ASP A 709 -10.90 3.40 -32.30
CA ASP A 709 -10.32 3.59 -33.62
C ASP A 709 -11.33 4.15 -34.63
N PRO A 710 -11.14 5.39 -35.14
CA PRO A 710 -12.06 5.96 -36.12
C PRO A 710 -12.03 5.20 -37.46
N ALA A 711 -10.98 4.41 -37.74
CA ALA A 711 -10.82 3.72 -39.01
C ALA A 711 -11.73 2.49 -39.17
N ASP A 712 -12.24 1.92 -38.08
CA ASP A 712 -13.13 0.75 -38.14
C ASP A 712 -14.63 1.09 -38.19
N GLY A 713 -14.98 2.36 -37.95
CA GLY A 713 -16.36 2.85 -38.00
C GLY A 713 -17.28 2.35 -36.87
N VAL A 714 -16.73 1.73 -35.82
CA VAL A 714 -17.50 1.20 -34.68
C VAL A 714 -17.34 2.13 -33.48
N THR A 715 -18.46 2.68 -32.97
CA THR A 715 -18.47 3.42 -31.70
C THR A 715 -18.65 2.46 -30.53
N ARG A 716 -17.68 2.41 -29.61
CA ARG A 716 -17.66 1.46 -28.48
C ARG A 716 -17.99 2.10 -27.14
N TYR A 717 -17.65 3.37 -26.97
CA TYR A 717 -17.84 4.09 -25.73
C TYR A 717 -18.89 5.19 -25.92
N ALA A 718 -20.08 4.97 -25.35
CA ALA A 718 -21.18 5.93 -25.46
C ALA A 718 -20.78 7.31 -24.89
N GLY A 719 -20.99 8.37 -25.67
CA GLY A 719 -20.65 9.74 -25.27
C GLY A 719 -19.16 10.11 -25.38
N VAL A 720 -18.30 9.20 -25.86
CA VAL A 720 -16.88 9.45 -26.14
C VAL A 720 -16.69 9.54 -27.67
N PRO A 721 -15.97 10.55 -28.20
CA PRO A 721 -15.66 10.59 -29.62
C PRO A 721 -14.67 9.46 -29.98
N GLN A 722 -14.80 8.94 -31.20
CA GLN A 722 -13.74 8.14 -31.79
C GLN A 722 -12.44 8.96 -31.88
N GLY A 723 -11.32 8.28 -31.74
CA GLY A 723 -9.99 8.86 -31.62
C GLY A 723 -9.36 8.61 -30.25
N TYR A 724 -8.23 9.26 -30.02
CA TYR A 724 -7.43 9.15 -28.81
C TYR A 724 -7.67 10.35 -27.89
N SER A 725 -8.40 10.13 -26.80
CA SER A 725 -8.93 11.18 -25.95
C SER A 725 -8.42 11.14 -24.51
N ILE A 726 -8.26 12.32 -23.92
CA ILE A 726 -8.00 12.51 -22.48
C ILE A 726 -9.19 13.20 -21.83
N TYR A 727 -9.53 12.73 -20.62
CA TYR A 727 -10.49 13.37 -19.73
C TYR A 727 -9.84 13.68 -18.37
N LEU A 728 -10.13 14.86 -17.83
CA LEU A 728 -9.78 15.26 -16.47
C LEU A 728 -11.08 15.55 -15.70
N ASN A 729 -11.30 14.86 -14.59
CA ASN A 729 -12.54 14.93 -13.80
C ASN A 729 -13.79 14.73 -14.67
N GLY A 730 -13.75 13.74 -15.56
CA GLY A 730 -14.83 13.44 -16.52
C GLY A 730 -15.01 14.44 -17.66
N THR A 731 -14.22 15.52 -17.70
CA THR A 731 -14.29 16.56 -18.74
C THR A 731 -13.27 16.28 -19.83
N ARG A 732 -13.70 16.25 -21.10
CA ARG A 732 -12.81 16.05 -22.25
C ARG A 732 -11.86 17.24 -22.39
N VAL A 733 -10.56 16.97 -22.48
CA VAL A 733 -9.54 18.01 -22.64
C VAL A 733 -8.73 17.89 -23.93
N VAL A 734 -8.62 16.69 -24.50
CA VAL A 734 -7.89 16.43 -25.74
C VAL A 734 -8.58 15.31 -26.53
N THR A 735 -8.62 15.41 -27.86
CA THR A 735 -8.87 14.29 -28.79
C THR A 735 -7.94 14.41 -30.00
N LEU A 736 -7.29 13.32 -30.36
CA LEU A 736 -6.50 13.14 -31.60
C LEU A 736 -7.18 12.09 -32.48
N ASP A 737 -6.93 12.11 -33.79
CA ASP A 737 -7.49 11.15 -34.75
C ASP A 737 -6.75 9.79 -34.79
N ARG A 738 -5.60 9.68 -34.11
CA ARG A 738 -4.74 8.51 -34.11
C ARG A 738 -3.94 8.37 -32.82
N LEU A 739 -3.49 7.15 -32.51
CA LEU A 739 -2.49 6.90 -31.48
C LEU A 739 -1.13 7.46 -31.91
N THR A 740 -0.68 8.53 -31.26
CA THR A 740 0.62 9.16 -31.50
C THR A 740 1.15 9.79 -30.20
N PRO A 741 2.48 9.88 -30.00
CA PRO A 741 3.02 10.57 -28.84
C PRO A 741 2.68 12.06 -28.85
N PHE A 742 2.24 12.59 -27.72
CA PHE A 742 2.00 14.02 -27.53
C PHE A 742 2.18 14.49 -26.09
N VAL A 743 2.38 15.80 -25.95
CA VAL A 743 2.42 16.53 -24.68
C VAL A 743 1.30 17.56 -24.70
N TYR A 744 0.48 17.54 -23.65
CA TYR A 744 -0.61 18.46 -23.40
C TYR A 744 -0.27 19.40 -22.24
N ASN A 745 -0.40 20.70 -22.50
CA ASN A 745 -0.26 21.73 -21.49
C ASN A 745 -1.65 22.09 -20.92
N PRO A 746 -1.99 21.68 -19.69
CA PRO A 746 -3.30 21.94 -19.11
C PRO A 746 -3.57 23.42 -18.85
N ALA A 747 -2.56 24.26 -18.65
CA ALA A 747 -2.77 25.68 -18.39
C ALA A 747 -3.31 26.43 -19.63
N THR A 748 -2.93 25.99 -20.83
CA THR A 748 -3.24 26.70 -22.09
C THR A 748 -4.14 25.92 -23.02
N GLY A 749 -4.26 24.60 -22.83
CA GLY A 749 -4.93 23.71 -23.79
C GLY A 749 -4.05 23.35 -25.00
N ALA A 750 -2.78 23.78 -25.02
CA ALA A 750 -1.88 23.51 -26.13
C ALA A 750 -1.47 22.03 -26.17
N VAL A 751 -1.47 21.46 -27.37
CA VAL A 751 -0.98 20.11 -27.68
C VAL A 751 0.14 20.26 -28.71
N ASN A 752 1.27 19.57 -28.53
CA ASN A 752 2.43 19.69 -29.41
C ASN A 752 2.28 18.98 -30.78
N VAL A 753 1.12 18.38 -31.04
CA VAL A 753 0.72 17.77 -32.31
C VAL A 753 -0.69 18.25 -32.68
N ALA A 754 -1.12 18.01 -33.92
CA ALA A 754 -2.47 18.34 -34.35
C ALA A 754 -3.53 17.53 -33.56
N ALA A 755 -4.40 18.23 -32.85
CA ALA A 755 -5.54 17.65 -32.14
C ALA A 755 -6.84 18.04 -32.86
N THR A 756 -7.81 17.13 -32.90
CA THR A 756 -9.17 17.41 -33.40
C THR A 756 -9.99 18.18 -32.36
N TYR A 757 -9.60 18.11 -31.09
CA TYR A 757 -10.14 18.89 -30.00
C TYR A 757 -9.06 19.13 -28.94
N SER A 758 -8.96 20.34 -28.41
CA SER A 758 -8.22 20.61 -27.17
C SER A 758 -8.85 21.74 -26.38
N ALA A 759 -8.77 21.66 -25.05
CA ALA A 759 -9.26 22.67 -24.12
C ALA A 759 -8.32 22.80 -22.92
N ALA A 760 -8.27 23.97 -22.28
CA ALA A 760 -7.49 24.19 -21.07
C ALA A 760 -8.17 23.56 -19.84
N PHE A 761 -7.35 23.13 -18.88
CA PHE A 761 -7.72 22.64 -17.56
C PHE A 761 -6.73 23.19 -16.50
N PRO A 762 -6.74 24.51 -16.23
CA PRO A 762 -5.67 25.16 -15.47
C PRO A 762 -5.54 24.72 -14.00
N SER A 763 -6.53 23.99 -13.47
CA SER A 763 -6.51 23.46 -12.09
C SER A 763 -5.61 22.24 -11.90
N LEU A 764 -5.06 21.64 -12.95
CA LEU A 764 -4.12 20.52 -12.79
C LEU A 764 -2.82 20.99 -12.12
N GLN A 765 -2.49 20.37 -10.98
CA GLN A 765 -1.35 20.75 -10.16
C GLN A 765 -0.05 20.14 -10.71
N ALA A 766 1.08 20.84 -10.52
CA ALA A 766 2.39 20.19 -10.58
C ALA A 766 2.58 19.28 -9.35
N PRO A 767 3.38 18.22 -9.42
CA PRO A 767 3.58 17.28 -8.30
C PRO A 767 3.84 17.92 -6.92
N PRO A 768 4.75 18.91 -6.75
CA PRO A 768 5.03 19.51 -5.44
C PRO A 768 3.90 20.39 -4.89
N ASN A 769 2.91 20.73 -5.72
CA ASN A 769 1.76 21.55 -5.31
C ASN A 769 0.57 20.69 -4.86
N VAL A 770 0.70 19.36 -4.95
CA VAL A 770 -0.34 18.45 -4.46
C VAL A 770 -0.31 18.40 -2.95
N VAL A 771 -1.47 18.61 -2.33
CA VAL A 771 -1.64 18.47 -0.89
C VAL A 771 -2.18 17.08 -0.58
N GLN A 772 -1.39 16.30 0.16
CA GLN A 772 -1.79 15.03 0.75
C GLN A 772 -2.33 15.27 2.16
N SER A 773 -3.60 14.91 2.38
CA SER A 773 -4.30 15.15 3.65
C SER A 773 -5.14 13.96 4.14
N SER A 774 -5.10 12.81 3.45
CA SER A 774 -5.78 11.61 3.96
C SER A 774 -5.14 11.20 5.28
N ALA A 775 -5.96 10.77 6.25
CA ALA A 775 -5.48 10.37 7.58
C ALA A 775 -4.37 9.32 7.48
N ARG A 776 -4.49 8.39 6.53
CA ARG A 776 -3.50 7.34 6.30
C ARG A 776 -2.16 7.88 5.78
N VAL A 777 -2.18 8.78 4.79
CA VAL A 777 -0.94 9.37 4.26
C VAL A 777 -0.27 10.28 5.31
N VAL A 778 -1.06 11.06 6.04
CA VAL A 778 -0.57 11.89 7.16
C VAL A 778 0.13 11.03 8.22
N ASP A 779 -0.48 9.90 8.60
CA ASP A 779 0.07 8.98 9.59
C ASP A 779 1.41 8.36 9.15
N ILE A 780 1.48 7.78 7.94
CA ILE A 780 2.73 7.16 7.46
C ILE A 780 3.86 8.19 7.27
N PHE A 781 3.56 9.42 6.86
CA PHE A 781 4.59 10.46 6.76
C PHE A 781 5.01 10.96 8.15
N ALA A 782 4.09 11.08 9.11
CA ALA A 782 4.44 11.40 10.49
C ALA A 782 5.38 10.35 11.08
N LYS A 783 5.11 9.06 10.84
CA LYS A 783 6.01 7.94 11.16
C LYS A 783 7.34 7.99 10.41
N ALA A 784 7.37 8.58 9.22
CA ALA A 784 8.59 8.84 8.45
C ALA A 784 9.27 10.19 8.75
N GLY A 785 8.88 10.86 9.84
CA GLY A 785 9.53 12.09 10.29
C GLY A 785 8.98 13.36 9.63
N VAL A 786 8.01 13.27 8.74
CA VAL A 786 7.49 14.41 7.98
C VAL A 786 6.14 14.81 8.53
N ASP A 787 6.00 16.09 8.90
CA ASP A 787 4.70 16.62 9.30
C ASP A 787 3.96 17.18 8.07
N LEU A 788 2.83 16.58 7.71
CA LEU A 788 2.03 17.04 6.58
C LEU A 788 0.94 18.04 7.00
N THR A 789 0.71 18.22 8.30
CA THR A 789 -0.35 19.10 8.83
C THR A 789 0.12 20.54 9.09
N SER A 790 1.42 20.81 8.92
CA SER A 790 2.01 22.13 9.13
C SER A 790 3.36 22.28 8.45
N ASP A 791 3.75 23.53 8.19
CA ASP A 791 5.06 23.94 7.67
C ASP A 791 6.00 24.48 8.76
N THR A 792 5.60 24.41 10.04
CA THR A 792 6.40 24.91 11.16
C THR A 792 7.78 24.26 11.20
N ALA A 793 8.82 25.08 11.27
CA ALA A 793 10.19 24.61 11.28
C ALA A 793 10.49 23.73 12.51
N ASN A 794 11.22 22.63 12.30
CA ASN A 794 11.78 21.82 13.38
C ASN A 794 12.90 22.59 14.08
N LEU A 795 12.68 22.97 15.34
CA LEU A 795 13.63 23.72 16.17
C LEU A 795 14.87 22.91 16.58
N ALA A 796 14.80 21.57 16.53
CA ALA A 796 15.95 20.72 16.82
C ALA A 796 16.96 20.69 15.66
N ALA A 797 16.53 20.96 14.43
CA ALA A 797 17.40 20.93 13.26
C ALA A 797 18.51 21.99 13.37
N GLY A 798 19.77 21.57 13.19
CA GLY A 798 20.95 22.45 13.27
C GLY A 798 21.35 22.87 14.69
N SER A 799 20.67 22.40 15.73
CA SER A 799 21.03 22.65 17.13
C SER A 799 22.16 21.72 17.59
N THR A 800 22.78 22.03 18.75
CA THR A 800 23.81 21.16 19.35
C THR A 800 23.17 20.18 20.32
N ALA A 801 23.46 18.89 20.19
CA ALA A 801 22.90 17.86 21.06
C ALA A 801 23.94 17.18 21.96
N THR A 802 23.57 16.94 23.22
CA THR A 802 24.36 16.22 24.23
C THR A 802 23.49 15.17 24.94
N ALA A 803 24.11 14.24 25.66
CA ALA A 803 23.37 13.20 26.39
C ALA A 803 24.12 12.79 27.67
N SER A 804 23.41 12.18 28.62
CA SER A 804 24.01 11.61 29.84
C SER A 804 25.00 10.47 29.54
N TYR A 805 24.75 9.75 28.46
CA TYR A 805 25.56 8.65 27.96
C TYR A 805 25.35 8.53 26.44
N THR A 806 26.38 8.10 25.72
CA THR A 806 26.27 7.76 24.28
C THR A 806 27.03 6.46 24.03
N THR A 807 26.33 5.47 23.49
CA THR A 807 26.91 4.17 23.11
C THR A 807 27.95 4.35 22.01
N SER A 808 29.08 3.63 22.13
CA SER A 808 30.09 3.57 21.07
C SER A 808 29.46 3.19 19.71
N GLY A 809 29.81 3.92 18.65
CA GLY A 809 29.24 3.76 17.31
C GLY A 809 27.90 4.47 17.08
N THR A 810 27.34 5.16 18.09
CA THR A 810 26.19 6.06 17.95
C THR A 810 26.61 7.50 18.21
N THR A 811 25.80 8.48 17.81
CA THR A 811 26.11 9.91 18.01
C THR A 811 24.87 10.68 18.41
N THR A 812 25.02 11.77 19.16
CA THR A 812 23.88 12.63 19.49
C THR A 812 23.32 13.30 18.23
N ALA A 813 24.17 13.69 17.28
CA ALA A 813 23.75 14.28 16.01
C ALA A 813 22.85 13.35 15.17
N GLY A 814 22.99 12.03 15.31
CA GLY A 814 22.16 11.06 14.61
C GLY A 814 20.68 11.11 14.97
N ALA A 815 20.30 11.73 16.08
CA ALA A 815 18.90 11.89 16.47
C ALA A 815 18.30 13.27 16.14
N ILE A 816 18.99 14.10 15.36
CA ILE A 816 18.50 15.40 14.87
C ILE A 816 18.91 15.63 13.41
N ASP A 817 19.09 14.55 12.64
CA ASP A 817 19.54 14.61 11.24
C ASP A 817 18.37 14.83 10.25
N GLY A 818 17.14 14.73 10.76
CA GLY A 818 15.90 14.97 10.06
C GLY A 818 15.17 13.71 9.62
N LEU A 819 15.74 12.51 9.80
CA LEU A 819 15.20 11.24 9.31
C LEU A 819 15.15 10.19 10.44
N PRO A 820 14.00 9.58 10.73
CA PRO A 820 13.88 8.55 11.78
C PRO A 820 14.41 7.17 11.32
N THR A 821 15.55 7.16 10.64
CA THR A 821 16.16 5.95 10.08
C THR A 821 16.85 5.11 11.15
N ASN A 822 17.03 3.83 10.87
CA ASN A 822 17.66 2.89 11.80
C ASN A 822 19.09 3.29 12.20
N ALA A 823 19.83 3.97 11.33
CA ALA A 823 21.10 4.62 11.65
C ALA A 823 21.37 5.75 10.63
N PRO A 824 22.16 6.78 11.00
CA PRO A 824 22.73 7.03 12.32
C PRO A 824 21.64 7.26 13.38
N LEU A 825 21.95 7.02 14.65
CA LEU A 825 21.05 7.23 15.79
C LEU A 825 21.83 7.67 17.03
N TRP A 826 21.14 8.06 18.09
CA TRP A 826 21.67 8.09 19.45
C TRP A 826 21.21 6.85 20.23
N GLY A 827 22.09 6.26 21.05
CA GLY A 827 21.74 5.14 21.92
C GLY A 827 22.39 5.22 23.30
N SER A 828 21.73 4.60 24.29
CA SER A 828 22.23 4.49 25.66
C SER A 828 22.57 3.06 26.12
N TYR A 829 22.73 2.12 25.18
CA TYR A 829 23.17 0.75 25.45
C TYR A 829 24.55 0.73 26.12
N GLY A 830 24.68 0.04 27.26
CA GLY A 830 25.86 0.04 28.11
C GLY A 830 25.81 1.02 29.29
N SER A 831 24.81 1.92 29.34
CA SER A 831 24.57 2.78 30.51
C SER A 831 24.11 1.95 31.73
N THR A 832 24.71 2.20 32.90
CA THR A 832 24.25 1.63 34.18
C THR A 832 23.12 2.45 34.83
N ASN A 833 22.74 3.58 34.22
CA ASN A 833 21.73 4.48 34.78
C ASN A 833 20.33 3.86 34.67
N ALA A 834 19.50 4.11 35.70
CA ALA A 834 18.07 3.83 35.66
C ALA A 834 17.31 4.82 34.75
N THR A 835 17.84 6.04 34.62
CA THR A 835 17.36 7.05 33.68
C THR A 835 18.51 7.67 32.91
N ASP A 836 18.35 7.87 31.61
CA ASP A 836 19.27 8.67 30.79
C ASP A 836 18.52 9.85 30.18
N TRP A 837 19.24 10.88 29.73
CA TRP A 837 18.64 12.03 29.06
C TRP A 837 19.35 12.35 27.75
N TYR A 838 18.59 12.89 26.80
CA TYR A 838 19.06 13.48 25.55
C TYR A 838 18.64 14.95 25.52
N GLU A 839 19.58 15.84 25.25
CA GLU A 839 19.43 17.29 25.31
C GLU A 839 19.71 17.94 23.96
N VAL A 840 18.91 18.95 23.64
CA VAL A 840 19.16 19.91 22.56
C VAL A 840 19.41 21.30 23.17
N ASN A 841 20.51 21.91 22.79
CA ASN A 841 20.85 23.30 23.09
C ASN A 841 20.64 24.16 21.84
N PHE A 842 19.71 25.10 21.93
CA PHE A 842 19.32 26.01 20.85
C PHE A 842 20.28 27.20 20.68
N GLY A 843 21.22 27.40 21.61
CA GLY A 843 22.12 28.56 21.68
C GLY A 843 21.45 29.88 22.12
N SER A 844 20.14 30.00 21.93
CA SER A 844 19.31 31.15 22.33
C SER A 844 17.93 30.68 22.80
N ALA A 845 17.21 31.51 23.56
CA ALA A 845 15.87 31.14 24.02
C ALA A 845 14.91 30.92 22.83
N LYS A 846 14.24 29.78 22.82
CA LYS A 846 13.16 29.41 21.88
C LYS A 846 11.93 29.01 22.66
N THR A 847 10.75 29.31 22.12
CA THR A 847 9.48 28.80 22.64
C THR A 847 9.25 27.41 22.07
N VAL A 848 8.91 26.44 22.91
CA VAL A 848 8.62 25.06 22.49
C VAL A 848 7.39 24.55 23.26
N ASP A 849 6.51 23.83 22.59
CA ASP A 849 5.29 23.24 23.17
C ASP A 849 4.95 21.83 22.64
N GLU A 850 5.67 21.34 21.64
CA GLU A 850 5.52 19.99 21.09
C GLU A 850 6.89 19.34 20.88
N ALA A 851 7.00 18.05 21.23
CA ALA A 851 8.10 17.19 20.85
C ALA A 851 7.58 15.92 20.16
N ARG A 852 8.27 15.52 19.08
CA ARG A 852 8.07 14.24 18.39
C ARG A 852 9.33 13.40 18.53
N LEU A 853 9.17 12.19 19.03
CA LEU A 853 10.23 11.27 19.43
C LEU A 853 10.13 9.99 18.61
N TYR A 854 11.25 9.54 18.07
CA TYR A 854 11.32 8.33 17.25
C TYR A 854 12.23 7.31 17.93
N PHE A 855 11.64 6.30 18.60
CA PHE A 855 12.41 5.32 19.36
C PHE A 855 12.85 4.14 18.50
N ARG A 856 14.09 3.69 18.69
CA ARG A 856 14.61 2.49 18.04
C ARG A 856 14.09 1.24 18.73
N HIS A 857 13.64 0.28 17.93
CA HIS A 857 13.43 -1.10 18.36
C HIS A 857 14.38 -2.01 17.58
N ASP A 858 15.38 -2.57 18.27
CA ASP A 858 16.31 -3.52 17.66
C ASP A 858 15.88 -4.95 17.97
N ARG A 859 15.14 -5.57 17.05
CA ARG A 859 14.59 -6.92 17.27
C ARG A 859 15.66 -8.00 17.31
N ALA A 860 16.68 -7.89 16.47
CA ALA A 860 17.73 -8.90 16.31
C ALA A 860 18.69 -8.98 17.50
N THR A 861 19.18 -7.83 17.98
CA THR A 861 20.18 -7.82 19.06
C THR A 861 19.61 -7.50 20.44
N ASN A 862 18.35 -7.06 20.50
CA ASN A 862 17.67 -6.62 21.72
C ASN A 862 18.42 -5.48 22.46
N ARG A 863 19.31 -4.74 21.78
CA ARG A 863 20.04 -3.60 22.37
C ARG A 863 19.13 -2.43 22.69
N TYR A 864 18.19 -2.13 21.79
CA TYR A 864 17.31 -0.97 21.90
C TYR A 864 15.83 -1.34 21.96
N ARG A 865 15.11 -0.68 22.88
CA ARG A 865 13.66 -0.75 23.06
C ARG A 865 13.13 0.66 23.40
N PRO A 866 11.82 0.92 23.19
CA PRO A 866 11.18 2.11 23.73
C PRO A 866 11.39 2.22 25.26
N PRO A 867 11.53 3.44 25.80
CA PRO A 867 11.66 3.63 27.23
C PRO A 867 10.37 3.25 27.95
N ALA A 868 10.45 2.85 29.23
CA ALA A 868 9.26 2.58 30.03
C ALA A 868 8.39 3.85 30.23
N ALA A 869 9.05 5.01 30.30
CA ALA A 869 8.43 6.32 30.34
C ALA A 869 9.43 7.38 29.87
N TYR A 870 8.95 8.55 29.46
CA TYR A 870 9.81 9.73 29.21
C TYR A 870 9.18 11.01 29.77
N THR A 871 9.98 12.02 30.04
CA THR A 871 9.54 13.35 30.50
C THR A 871 10.30 14.43 29.76
N VAL A 872 9.58 15.39 29.16
CA VAL A 872 10.18 16.59 28.59
C VAL A 872 10.52 17.57 29.72
N GLN A 873 11.75 18.08 29.72
CA GLN A 873 12.27 19.03 30.69
C GLN A 873 12.92 20.21 29.98
N TYR A 874 12.86 21.39 30.57
CA TYR A 874 13.51 22.59 30.07
C TYR A 874 14.41 23.21 31.13
N TRP A 875 15.43 23.95 30.69
CA TRP A 875 16.30 24.71 31.56
C TRP A 875 15.67 26.07 31.88
N ASN A 876 15.33 26.32 33.14
CA ASN A 876 14.72 27.60 33.55
C ASN A 876 15.75 28.72 33.84
N GLY A 877 17.04 28.47 33.59
CA GLY A 877 18.15 29.35 33.93
C GLY A 877 19.01 28.83 35.09
N THR A 878 18.44 28.06 36.02
CA THR A 878 19.14 27.55 37.21
C THR A 878 19.02 26.04 37.40
N ALA A 879 17.94 25.43 36.91
CA ALA A 879 17.67 24.01 37.07
C ALA A 879 16.87 23.44 35.88
N TRP A 880 16.89 22.10 35.79
CA TRP A 880 16.00 21.36 34.90
C TRP A 880 14.62 21.20 35.55
N VAL A 881 13.58 21.65 34.86
CA VAL A 881 12.19 21.58 35.31
C VAL A 881 11.35 20.81 34.30
N ALA A 882 10.44 19.96 34.76
CA ALA A 882 9.49 19.28 33.89
C ALA A 882 8.55 20.30 33.22
N ALA A 883 8.35 20.17 31.91
CA ALA A 883 7.30 20.92 31.24
C ALA A 883 5.93 20.53 31.82
N ALA A 884 5.07 21.51 32.08
CA ALA A 884 3.75 21.28 32.66
C ALA A 884 2.75 20.72 31.63
N SER A 885 1.76 19.96 32.09
CA SER A 885 0.66 19.42 31.27
C SER A 885 1.13 18.60 30.06
N GLN A 886 2.04 17.64 30.24
CA GLN A 886 2.49 16.79 29.13
C GLN A 886 1.41 15.77 28.72
N VAL A 887 0.90 15.88 27.50
CA VAL A 887 -0.08 14.96 26.90
C VAL A 887 0.61 14.16 25.81
N LYS A 888 0.66 12.84 25.96
CA LYS A 888 1.42 11.93 25.10
C LYS A 888 0.49 11.11 24.22
N SER A 889 0.90 10.89 22.97
CA SER A 889 0.25 10.02 22.01
C SER A 889 1.32 9.15 21.32
N PRO A 890 1.28 7.82 21.48
CA PRO A 890 0.43 7.07 22.41
C PRO A 890 0.72 7.40 23.89
N GLY A 891 -0.19 7.01 24.79
CA GLY A 891 -0.03 7.22 26.24
C GLY A 891 1.16 6.44 26.84
N THR A 892 1.40 5.22 26.33
CA THR A 892 2.58 4.40 26.65
C THR A 892 3.58 4.51 25.52
N PRO A 893 4.88 4.79 25.78
CA PRO A 893 5.87 4.90 24.71
C PRO A 893 5.93 3.64 23.84
N GLN A 894 5.97 3.82 22.52
CA GLN A 894 6.05 2.74 21.55
C GLN A 894 7.27 2.88 20.63
N ALA A 895 7.54 1.85 19.84
CA ALA A 895 8.60 1.90 18.84
C ALA A 895 8.28 2.91 17.73
N ASN A 896 9.33 3.53 17.21
CA ASN A 896 9.26 4.64 16.28
C ASN A 896 8.44 5.82 16.85
N TYR A 897 7.32 6.18 16.25
CA TYR A 897 6.69 7.49 16.42
C TYR A 897 5.92 7.69 17.73
N ASN A 898 6.28 8.75 18.46
CA ASN A 898 5.62 9.23 19.68
C ASN A 898 5.53 10.76 19.63
N LYS A 899 4.40 11.33 20.06
CA LYS A 899 4.18 12.78 20.15
C LYS A 899 3.86 13.17 21.59
N VAL A 900 4.40 14.30 22.04
CA VAL A 900 4.03 14.92 23.31
C VAL A 900 3.79 16.42 23.12
N ASN A 901 2.63 16.89 23.58
CA ASN A 901 2.31 18.30 23.70
C ASN A 901 2.45 18.72 25.17
N PHE A 902 2.89 19.94 25.43
CA PHE A 902 3.05 20.47 26.78
C PHE A 902 2.84 21.98 26.82
N THR A 903 2.66 22.53 28.02
CA THR A 903 2.53 23.99 28.21
C THR A 903 3.75 24.68 27.59
N PRO A 904 3.58 25.71 26.73
CA PRO A 904 4.69 26.38 26.09
C PRO A 904 5.77 26.85 27.09
N VAL A 905 7.02 26.51 26.81
CA VAL A 905 8.18 26.94 27.61
C VAL A 905 9.13 27.76 26.75
N SER A 906 9.64 28.87 27.29
CA SER A 906 10.72 29.63 26.67
C SER A 906 12.04 29.22 27.31
N THR A 907 12.94 28.62 26.54
CA THR A 907 14.18 28.02 27.06
C THR A 907 15.31 28.03 26.03
N SER A 908 16.56 28.09 26.48
CA SER A 908 17.74 27.89 25.61
C SER A 908 18.12 26.41 25.46
N ARG A 909 17.64 25.54 26.36
CA ARG A 909 17.97 24.11 26.39
C ARG A 909 16.74 23.30 26.75
N LEU A 910 16.52 22.20 26.03
CA LEU A 910 15.44 21.26 26.27
C LEU A 910 16.02 19.85 26.28
N ARG A 911 15.60 19.02 27.23
CA ARG A 911 15.98 17.63 27.28
C ARG A 911 14.79 16.71 27.45
N VAL A 912 14.95 15.47 27.02
CA VAL A 912 14.00 14.39 27.27
C VAL A 912 14.69 13.39 28.17
N GLN A 913 14.13 13.19 29.36
CA GLN A 913 14.60 12.19 30.32
C GLN A 913 13.83 10.90 30.09
N PHE A 914 14.54 9.81 29.88
CA PHE A 914 14.02 8.47 29.63
C PHE A 914 14.18 7.61 30.87
N THR A 915 13.13 6.90 31.25
CA THR A 915 13.20 5.76 32.17
C THR A 915 13.52 4.52 31.37
N GLN A 916 14.65 3.87 31.66
CA GLN A 916 15.10 2.73 30.87
C GLN A 916 14.11 1.55 30.96
N PRO A 917 13.94 0.79 29.87
CA PRO A 917 13.12 -0.43 29.91
C PRO A 917 13.74 -1.44 30.88
N THR A 918 12.94 -2.40 31.33
CA THR A 918 13.42 -3.49 32.19
C THR A 918 14.37 -4.42 31.43
N GLY A 919 15.30 -5.05 32.15
CA GLY A 919 16.30 -5.95 31.57
C GLY A 919 17.54 -5.25 31.04
N THR A 920 18.15 -5.81 30.00
CA THR A 920 19.45 -5.35 29.44
C THR A 920 19.30 -4.36 28.29
N ALA A 921 18.12 -4.28 27.67
CA ALA A 921 17.83 -3.31 26.62
C ALA A 921 17.90 -1.88 27.17
N LYS A 922 18.23 -0.93 26.30
CA LYS A 922 18.28 0.50 26.63
C LYS A 922 17.53 1.32 25.59
N THR A 923 17.41 2.61 25.84
CA THR A 923 16.73 3.53 24.92
C THR A 923 17.64 3.86 23.74
N GLY A 924 17.08 3.84 22.54
CA GLY A 924 17.67 4.41 21.34
C GLY A 924 16.72 5.41 20.73
N LEU A 925 17.23 6.53 20.23
CA LEU A 925 16.47 7.59 19.58
C LEU A 925 17.01 7.76 18.16
N THR A 926 16.16 7.54 17.17
CA THR A 926 16.48 7.75 15.75
C THR A 926 16.24 9.20 15.35
N GLU A 927 15.29 9.89 15.98
CA GLU A 927 15.04 11.31 15.70
C GLU A 927 14.28 11.98 16.86
N LEU A 928 14.56 13.28 17.07
CA LEU A 928 13.85 14.22 17.92
C LEU A 928 13.50 15.45 17.09
N LYS A 929 12.20 15.77 17.03
CA LYS A 929 11.73 17.03 16.44
C LYS A 929 11.01 17.87 17.47
N LEU A 930 11.27 19.17 17.47
CA LEU A 930 10.75 20.13 18.45
C LEU A 930 10.05 21.26 17.71
N TYR A 931 8.88 21.69 18.20
CA TYR A 931 8.06 22.69 17.53
C TYR A 931 7.45 23.70 18.50
N GLN A 932 7.06 24.85 17.93
CA GLN A 932 6.15 25.82 18.52
C GLN A 932 4.84 25.80 17.73
N ARG A 933 3.79 25.22 18.28
CA ARG A 933 2.51 25.00 17.62
C ARG A 933 1.40 25.93 18.10
N GLY A 934 1.59 26.58 19.25
CA GLY A 934 0.53 27.31 19.93
C GLY A 934 -0.55 26.38 20.48
N VAL A 935 -0.23 25.11 20.75
CA VAL A 935 -1.20 24.14 21.25
C VAL A 935 -1.55 24.49 22.69
N VAL A 936 -2.79 24.90 22.92
CA VAL A 936 -3.34 25.05 24.27
C VAL A 936 -3.57 23.66 24.81
N VAL A 937 -2.58 23.13 25.54
CA VAL A 937 -2.76 21.84 26.21
C VAL A 937 -3.81 22.03 27.30
N PRO A 938 -4.93 21.27 27.27
CA PRO A 938 -5.91 21.35 28.34
C PRO A 938 -5.22 21.10 29.69
N PRO A 939 -5.57 21.86 30.74
CA PRO A 939 -5.12 21.57 32.08
C PRO A 939 -5.39 20.10 32.42
N THR A 940 -4.44 19.44 33.08
CA THR A 940 -4.54 18.01 33.40
C THR A 940 -5.76 17.71 34.27
N GLY A 941 -6.64 16.84 33.76
CA GLY A 941 -7.82 16.33 34.47
C GLY A 941 -9.12 16.80 33.81
N ASN A 942 -9.69 15.97 32.91
CA ASN A 942 -11.07 16.18 32.46
C ASN A 942 -12.00 15.93 33.66
N LEU A 943 -12.55 16.99 34.24
CA LEU A 943 -13.44 16.90 35.38
C LEU A 943 -14.84 16.43 34.99
N ALA A 944 -15.18 16.42 33.68
CA ALA A 944 -16.49 15.99 33.21
C ALA A 944 -16.78 14.50 33.48
N THR A 945 -15.77 13.63 33.45
CA THR A 945 -15.95 12.18 33.66
C THR A 945 -16.44 11.81 35.06
N ALA A 946 -16.27 12.71 36.04
CA ALA A 946 -16.77 12.55 37.41
C ALA A 946 -18.15 13.19 37.63
N ALA A 947 -18.72 13.85 36.61
CA ALA A 947 -20.03 14.50 36.69
C ALA A 947 -21.17 13.51 36.40
N THR A 948 -22.36 13.82 36.92
CA THR A 948 -23.60 13.19 36.49
C THR A 948 -24.19 13.98 35.33
N PRO A 949 -24.37 13.37 34.13
CA PRO A 949 -24.89 14.06 32.97
C PRO A 949 -26.43 14.09 32.97
N THR A 950 -27.02 15.22 32.59
CA THR A 950 -28.48 15.38 32.36
C THR A 950 -28.73 16.25 31.14
N ALA A 951 -29.92 16.22 30.56
CA ALA A 951 -30.24 17.00 29.35
C ALA A 951 -31.71 17.43 29.30
N SER A 952 -32.00 18.42 28.47
CA SER A 952 -33.37 18.88 28.17
C SER A 952 -34.25 17.77 27.60
N TYR A 953 -33.67 16.93 26.74
CA TYR A 953 -34.31 15.79 26.08
C TYR A 953 -33.22 14.83 25.59
N THR A 954 -33.56 13.55 25.39
CA THR A 954 -32.68 12.55 24.78
C THR A 954 -33.55 11.62 23.93
N SER A 955 -33.19 11.41 22.66
CA SER A 955 -33.89 10.47 21.79
C SER A 955 -33.87 9.06 22.41
N SER A 956 -34.90 8.24 22.19
CA SER A 956 -35.08 6.96 22.90
C SER A 956 -34.01 5.89 22.62
N TRP A 957 -33.19 6.08 21.58
CA TRP A 957 -32.05 5.22 21.21
C TRP A 957 -30.70 5.88 21.44
N GLU A 958 -30.67 7.06 22.05
CA GLU A 958 -29.47 7.82 22.38
C GLU A 958 -29.29 7.87 23.90
N SER A 959 -28.13 8.34 24.36
CA SER A 959 -27.81 8.38 25.78
C SER A 959 -27.13 9.68 26.16
N VAL A 960 -27.69 10.38 27.15
CA VAL A 960 -27.05 11.56 27.73
C VAL A 960 -25.71 11.22 28.41
N ALA A 961 -25.48 9.96 28.79
CA ALA A 961 -24.20 9.53 29.34
C ALA A 961 -23.04 9.62 28.34
N ALA A 962 -23.34 9.70 27.04
CA ALA A 962 -22.32 9.86 26.01
C ALA A 962 -21.53 11.17 26.16
N ILE A 963 -22.14 12.23 26.70
CA ILE A 963 -21.48 13.54 26.77
C ILE A 963 -20.29 13.57 27.72
N ASN A 964 -20.04 12.53 28.52
CA ASN A 964 -18.91 12.47 29.44
C ASN A 964 -18.37 11.05 29.68
N ASP A 965 -18.53 10.15 28.71
CA ASP A 965 -18.09 8.76 28.82
C ASP A 965 -16.56 8.57 28.64
N GLY A 966 -15.86 9.61 28.20
CA GLY A 966 -14.41 9.64 28.04
C GLY A 966 -13.94 9.07 26.70
N ILE A 967 -14.86 8.76 25.78
CA ILE A 967 -14.54 8.27 24.43
C ILE A 967 -14.21 9.47 23.55
N ASP A 968 -13.00 9.49 22.99
CA ASP A 968 -12.64 10.50 21.99
C ASP A 968 -13.31 10.21 20.64
N PRO A 969 -14.20 11.11 20.14
CA PRO A 969 -14.93 10.83 18.92
C PRO A 969 -14.02 10.90 17.67
N PRO A 970 -14.09 9.93 16.76
CA PRO A 970 -13.29 9.90 15.53
C PRO A 970 -13.79 10.89 14.46
N SER A 971 -15.07 11.28 14.51
CA SER A 971 -15.72 12.22 13.58
C SER A 971 -17.03 12.74 14.18
N SER A 972 -17.61 13.82 13.65
CA SER A 972 -18.94 14.32 14.06
C SER A 972 -20.07 13.39 13.65
N ASN A 973 -19.89 12.57 12.61
CA ASN A 973 -20.85 11.52 12.22
C ASN A 973 -20.51 10.17 12.85
N ASP A 974 -20.10 10.18 14.11
CA ASP A 974 -19.86 8.95 14.86
C ASP A 974 -21.20 8.32 15.26
N THR A 975 -21.68 7.42 14.41
CA THR A 975 -22.87 6.60 14.69
C THR A 975 -22.53 5.29 15.41
N VAL A 976 -21.25 5.03 15.71
CA VAL A 976 -20.75 3.76 16.24
C VAL A 976 -20.67 3.81 17.77
N ASN A 977 -20.16 4.92 18.34
CA ASN A 977 -20.11 5.11 19.78
C ASN A 977 -21.43 5.67 20.33
N PRO A 978 -21.66 5.57 21.66
CA PRO A 978 -22.76 6.27 22.32
C PRO A 978 -22.75 7.76 21.97
N ARG A 979 -23.94 8.34 21.87
CA ARG A 979 -24.14 9.73 21.49
C ARG A 979 -25.38 10.29 22.15
N TRP A 980 -25.39 11.60 22.35
CA TRP A 980 -26.57 12.34 22.79
C TRP A 980 -27.09 13.18 21.64
N GLY A 981 -28.39 13.08 21.37
CA GLY A 981 -29.06 13.88 20.36
C GLY A 981 -30.51 14.16 20.75
N THR A 982 -31.10 15.16 20.08
CA THR A 982 -32.40 15.70 20.49
C THR A 982 -33.55 15.37 19.54
N TRP A 983 -33.39 14.47 18.57
CA TRP A 983 -34.42 14.21 17.58
C TRP A 983 -35.77 13.70 18.19
N PRO A 984 -36.93 14.20 17.72
CA PRO A 984 -37.12 15.22 16.67
C PRO A 984 -37.16 16.67 17.19
N ASN A 985 -36.79 16.92 18.44
CA ASN A 985 -36.88 18.24 19.07
C ASN A 985 -35.81 19.22 18.58
N GLN A 986 -36.28 20.38 18.14
CA GLN A 986 -35.49 21.53 17.69
C GLN A 986 -35.60 22.69 18.71
N GLY A 987 -35.04 23.85 18.38
CA GLY A 987 -35.00 25.03 19.24
C GLY A 987 -33.83 25.03 20.21
N GLU A 988 -34.02 25.64 21.38
CA GLU A 988 -33.01 25.65 22.44
C GLU A 988 -33.03 24.33 23.21
N GLN A 989 -31.88 23.65 23.23
CA GLN A 989 -31.66 22.39 23.93
C GLN A 989 -30.41 22.51 24.81
N TRP A 990 -30.30 21.69 25.84
CA TRP A 990 -29.13 21.72 26.71
C TRP A 990 -28.71 20.34 27.20
N ALA A 991 -27.41 20.18 27.39
CA ALA A 991 -26.80 19.06 28.09
C ALA A 991 -25.93 19.60 29.23
N GLU A 992 -25.98 18.96 30.39
CA GLU A 992 -25.44 19.46 31.66
C GLU A 992 -24.62 18.41 32.38
N LEU A 993 -23.50 18.86 32.94
CA LEU A 993 -22.66 18.14 33.88
C LEU A 993 -22.96 18.66 35.30
N THR A 994 -23.33 17.77 36.22
CA THR A 994 -23.51 18.09 37.65
C THR A 994 -22.48 17.36 38.51
N TRP A 995 -21.77 18.10 39.36
CA TRP A 995 -20.81 17.55 40.33
C TRP A 995 -21.37 17.56 41.75
N PRO A 996 -20.96 16.59 42.62
CA PRO A 996 -21.35 16.58 44.02
C PRO A 996 -20.73 17.72 44.84
N ALA A 997 -19.64 18.33 44.35
CA ALA A 997 -18.98 19.48 44.94
C ALA A 997 -18.56 20.48 43.85
N ALA A 998 -18.43 21.75 44.21
CA ALA A 998 -18.07 22.81 43.27
C ALA A 998 -16.70 22.56 42.65
N GLN A 999 -16.62 22.60 41.32
CA GLN A 999 -15.38 22.50 40.55
C GLN A 999 -14.91 23.90 40.18
N THR A 1000 -13.59 24.11 40.25
CA THR A 1000 -12.95 25.30 39.66
C THR A 1000 -12.70 25.02 38.19
N LEU A 1001 -13.29 25.82 37.29
CA LEU A 1001 -13.22 25.62 35.85
C LEU A 1001 -12.77 26.90 35.14
N ARG A 1002 -11.95 26.77 34.08
CA ARG A 1002 -11.56 27.88 33.19
C ARG A 1002 -11.64 27.55 31.70
N SER A 1003 -11.93 26.30 31.35
CA SER A 1003 -12.14 25.92 29.95
C SER A 1003 -13.01 24.67 29.81
N ALA A 1004 -13.61 24.51 28.65
CA ALA A 1004 -14.29 23.29 28.25
C ALA A 1004 -14.11 23.02 26.75
N GLN A 1005 -14.32 21.77 26.35
CA GLN A 1005 -14.32 21.31 24.97
C GLN A 1005 -15.64 20.58 24.70
N VAL A 1006 -16.24 20.82 23.53
CA VAL A 1006 -17.49 20.18 23.12
C VAL A 1006 -17.31 19.58 21.73
N TYR A 1007 -17.68 18.32 21.56
CA TYR A 1007 -17.68 17.63 20.28
C TYR A 1007 -19.12 17.47 19.80
N PHE A 1008 -19.47 18.03 18.65
CA PHE A 1008 -20.83 17.98 18.10
C PHE A 1008 -21.10 16.68 17.36
N PHE A 1009 -22.32 16.15 17.54
CA PHE A 1009 -22.86 15.06 16.75
C PHE A 1009 -23.61 15.64 15.54
N ASP A 1010 -23.35 15.11 14.36
CA ASP A 1010 -23.98 15.43 13.08
C ASP A 1010 -24.12 14.12 12.29
N ASP A 1011 -25.36 13.67 12.07
CA ASP A 1011 -25.63 12.41 11.37
C ASP A 1011 -25.80 12.57 9.86
N GLY A 1012 -25.65 13.80 9.34
CA GLY A 1012 -25.96 14.17 7.96
C GLY A 1012 -27.44 14.04 7.61
N GLN A 1013 -28.33 13.91 8.61
CA GLN A 1013 -29.77 13.71 8.45
C GLN A 1013 -30.58 14.58 9.43
N GLY A 1014 -31.07 14.01 10.53
CA GLY A 1014 -32.03 14.62 11.44
C GLY A 1014 -31.39 15.43 12.57
N ILE A 1015 -30.07 15.28 12.75
CA ILE A 1015 -29.23 15.99 13.70
C ILE A 1015 -28.06 16.64 12.96
N ASP A 1016 -27.86 17.94 13.18
CA ASP A 1016 -26.81 18.73 12.54
C ASP A 1016 -26.10 19.60 13.60
N LEU A 1017 -25.01 20.25 13.20
CA LEU A 1017 -24.28 21.21 14.02
C LEU A 1017 -25.22 22.32 14.52
N PRO A 1018 -25.03 22.81 15.76
CA PRO A 1018 -25.87 23.88 16.30
C PRO A 1018 -25.65 25.19 15.52
N ALA A 1019 -26.72 25.97 15.32
CA ALA A 1019 -26.63 27.31 14.75
C ALA A 1019 -25.83 28.26 15.67
N SER A 1020 -25.95 28.07 16.98
CA SER A 1020 -25.10 28.69 17.98
C SER A 1020 -25.14 27.90 19.29
N TRP A 1021 -24.17 28.12 20.17
CA TRP A 1021 -24.17 27.52 21.50
C TRP A 1021 -23.43 28.40 22.50
N LYS A 1022 -23.68 28.14 23.79
CA LYS A 1022 -23.01 28.80 24.92
C LYS A 1022 -22.74 27.81 26.05
N LEU A 1023 -21.73 28.14 26.86
CA LEU A 1023 -21.51 27.51 28.15
C LEU A 1023 -22.10 28.38 29.23
N GLN A 1024 -22.88 27.75 30.11
CA GLN A 1024 -23.50 28.39 31.25
C GLN A 1024 -23.17 27.63 32.52
N TYR A 1025 -22.89 28.37 33.59
CA TYR A 1025 -22.60 27.80 34.90
C TYR A 1025 -23.68 28.18 35.91
N TRP A 1026 -23.88 27.31 36.89
CA TRP A 1026 -24.81 27.56 37.98
C TRP A 1026 -24.17 28.46 39.04
N THR A 1027 -24.77 29.63 39.26
CA THR A 1027 -24.33 30.60 40.27
C THR A 1027 -24.72 30.23 41.71
N GLY A 1028 -25.44 29.11 41.88
CA GLY A 1028 -26.13 28.77 43.12
C GLY A 1028 -27.63 29.06 43.08
N THR A 1029 -28.07 30.01 42.24
CA THR A 1029 -29.49 30.43 42.13
C THR A 1029 -30.03 30.50 40.70
N ALA A 1030 -29.18 30.74 39.71
CA ALA A 1030 -29.53 30.79 38.30
C ALA A 1030 -28.35 30.38 37.40
N TYR A 1031 -28.63 30.03 36.14
CA TYR A 1031 -27.61 29.89 35.11
C TYR A 1031 -27.16 31.26 34.60
N ALA A 1032 -25.86 31.46 34.52
CA ALA A 1032 -25.23 32.61 33.87
C ALA A 1032 -24.23 32.12 32.82
N ASP A 1033 -24.04 32.90 31.75
CA ASP A 1033 -22.99 32.65 30.76
C ASP A 1033 -21.61 32.69 31.45
N VAL A 1034 -20.69 31.83 31.03
CA VAL A 1034 -19.32 31.87 31.56
C VAL A 1034 -18.65 33.22 31.23
N PRO A 1035 -17.93 33.85 32.18
CA PRO A 1035 -17.37 35.18 31.97
C PRO A 1035 -16.22 35.15 30.96
N SER A 1036 -16.08 36.19 30.15
CA SER A 1036 -14.93 36.38 29.25
C SER A 1036 -14.62 35.19 28.32
N ALA A 1037 -15.65 34.57 27.74
CA ALA A 1037 -15.49 33.43 26.83
C ALA A 1037 -14.66 33.79 25.58
N SER A 1038 -13.79 32.89 25.14
CA SER A 1038 -12.94 33.04 23.94
C SER A 1038 -13.69 32.97 22.60
N GLY A 1039 -15.00 32.72 22.61
CA GLY A 1039 -15.84 32.45 21.45
C GLY A 1039 -16.35 30.99 21.43
N TYR A 1040 -17.38 30.73 20.62
CA TYR A 1040 -18.09 29.45 20.55
C TYR A 1040 -18.09 28.91 19.11
N PRO A 1041 -17.02 28.20 18.69
CA PRO A 1041 -16.94 27.66 17.33
C PRO A 1041 -17.88 26.46 17.14
N THR A 1042 -18.30 26.22 15.90
CA THR A 1042 -19.23 25.15 15.50
C THR A 1042 -18.63 24.26 14.40
N ALA A 1043 -17.37 23.88 14.54
CA ALA A 1043 -16.68 23.05 13.57
C ALA A 1043 -16.99 21.56 13.76
N ALA A 1044 -17.22 20.84 12.66
CA ALA A 1044 -17.35 19.39 12.65
C ALA A 1044 -15.98 18.69 12.77
N ASN A 1045 -15.99 17.43 13.17
CA ASN A 1045 -14.85 16.51 13.23
C ASN A 1045 -13.70 16.94 14.15
N GLN A 1046 -14.01 17.76 15.17
CA GLN A 1046 -13.05 18.21 16.16
C GLN A 1046 -13.75 18.68 17.44
N TYR A 1047 -12.97 18.82 18.52
CA TYR A 1047 -13.41 19.51 19.72
C TYR A 1047 -13.48 21.03 19.48
N ASN A 1048 -14.60 21.62 19.87
CA ASN A 1048 -14.83 23.06 19.91
C ASN A 1048 -14.48 23.55 21.31
N GLN A 1049 -13.33 24.24 21.42
CA GLN A 1049 -12.78 24.67 22.70
C GLN A 1049 -13.23 26.10 23.06
N VAL A 1050 -13.56 26.29 24.33
CA VAL A 1050 -13.88 27.59 24.92
C VAL A 1050 -13.04 27.77 26.18
N THR A 1051 -12.27 28.84 26.25
CA THR A 1051 -11.65 29.31 27.49
C THR A 1051 -12.48 30.47 28.06
N PHE A 1052 -12.50 30.62 29.38
CA PHE A 1052 -13.29 31.64 30.07
C PHE A 1052 -12.63 32.03 31.40
N GLY A 1053 -13.06 33.17 31.96
CA GLY A 1053 -12.66 33.59 33.30
C GLY A 1053 -13.02 32.52 34.33
N GLN A 1054 -12.13 32.28 35.30
CA GLN A 1054 -12.30 31.20 36.28
C GLN A 1054 -13.64 31.29 37.01
N ILE A 1055 -14.38 30.19 37.03
CA ILE A 1055 -15.63 30.02 37.79
C ILE A 1055 -15.48 28.92 38.84
N SER A 1056 -16.32 28.96 39.86
CA SER A 1056 -16.52 27.85 40.80
C SER A 1056 -17.99 27.45 40.76
N THR A 1057 -18.30 26.23 40.31
CA THR A 1057 -19.69 25.80 40.05
C THR A 1057 -19.90 24.33 40.33
N THR A 1058 -21.10 23.95 40.76
CA THR A 1058 -21.53 22.54 40.84
C THR A 1058 -22.18 22.05 39.54
N ARG A 1059 -22.49 22.95 38.59
CA ARG A 1059 -23.12 22.59 37.31
C ARG A 1059 -22.59 23.41 36.15
N LEU A 1060 -22.35 22.76 35.03
CA LEU A 1060 -21.97 23.39 33.77
C LEU A 1060 -22.86 22.80 32.68
N ARG A 1061 -23.56 23.64 31.93
CA ARG A 1061 -24.37 23.20 30.79
C ARG A 1061 -23.93 23.82 29.48
N VAL A 1062 -24.01 23.02 28.43
CA VAL A 1062 -23.88 23.38 27.03
C VAL A 1062 -25.28 23.69 26.53
N ALA A 1063 -25.60 24.98 26.35
CA ALA A 1063 -26.87 25.44 25.80
C ALA A 1063 -26.72 25.61 24.29
N LEU A 1064 -27.47 24.84 23.51
CA LEU A 1064 -27.40 24.73 22.06
C LEU A 1064 -28.68 25.32 21.45
N THR A 1065 -28.54 26.11 20.39
CA THR A 1065 -29.66 26.52 19.55
C THR A 1065 -29.56 25.79 18.22
N SER A 1066 -30.60 25.03 17.89
CA SER A 1066 -30.66 24.28 16.64
C SER A 1066 -30.74 25.19 15.42
N GLY A 1067 -30.20 24.74 14.29
CA GLY A 1067 -30.48 25.31 12.97
C GLY A 1067 -31.80 24.77 12.42
N THR A 1068 -31.75 24.22 11.21
CA THR A 1068 -32.91 23.58 10.54
C THR A 1068 -33.15 22.12 10.98
N ALA A 1069 -32.18 21.50 11.65
CA ALA A 1069 -32.23 20.12 12.17
C ALA A 1069 -32.03 20.09 13.69
N SER A 1070 -32.25 18.94 14.33
CA SER A 1070 -32.02 18.76 15.79
C SER A 1070 -30.52 18.87 16.12
N VAL A 1071 -30.14 18.92 17.40
CA VAL A 1071 -28.73 19.04 17.83
C VAL A 1071 -28.27 17.82 18.60
N GLY A 1072 -26.96 17.60 18.68
CA GLY A 1072 -26.39 16.54 19.49
C GLY A 1072 -24.93 16.77 19.87
N LEU A 1073 -24.47 16.01 20.86
CA LEU A 1073 -23.09 16.01 21.38
C LEU A 1073 -22.56 14.58 21.45
N LEU A 1074 -21.27 14.45 21.16
CA LEU A 1074 -20.52 13.21 21.30
C LEU A 1074 -19.69 13.19 22.59
N GLU A 1075 -19.13 14.32 23.02
CA GLU A 1075 -18.31 14.40 24.23
C GLU A 1075 -18.21 15.86 24.72
N VAL A 1076 -18.16 16.05 26.04
CA VAL A 1076 -17.96 17.33 26.71
C VAL A 1076 -16.88 17.16 27.77
N LYS A 1077 -15.79 17.92 27.63
CA LYS A 1077 -14.68 17.94 28.59
C LYS A 1077 -14.65 19.26 29.33
N ALA A 1078 -14.39 19.24 30.63
CA ALA A 1078 -14.30 20.43 31.48
C ALA A 1078 -12.98 20.45 32.25
N PHE A 1079 -12.30 21.59 32.30
CA PHE A 1079 -10.93 21.68 32.82
C PHE A 1079 -10.73 22.87 33.77
N SER A 1080 -9.88 22.66 34.79
CA SER A 1080 -9.53 23.62 35.85
C SER A 1080 -8.51 24.66 35.45
#